data_AF-A0A4Q2WWJ3-F1
#
_entry.id   AF-A0A4Q2WWJ3-F1
#
_cell.length_a   1.000
_cell.length_b   1.000
_cell.length_c   1.000
_cell.angle_alpha   90.00
_cell.angle_beta   90.00
_cell.angle_gamma   90.00
#
_symmetry.space_group_name_H-M   'P 1'
#
loop_
_entity.id
_entity.type
_entity.pdbx_description
1 polymer ?
#
loop_
_entity_poly.entity_id
_entity_poly.type
_entity_poly.pdbx_seq_one_letter_code
_entity_poly.pdbx_strand_id
1 'polypeptide(L)'
;MKKLLIVLAVAFACPAAAGVIDTAQKADAQSQSTQAWSAWGGNLGLRWNRDLFETVGVQVLEGDQRVDMRDRRLHEWFQVREAGGLKFIVRNGILQRFSEGAIQMRGGHALRLPDGSRIDLRDASLRVRAGSDNILDLVSGDGKAWFYIDRLMFELVDGDRRLAIQAADMRIAPALAARIGRPDLADIEIADLALHSEVYVQGGNAMAGTCSPYPWPGVGVPEAPGETYEADLFMQNFSMSPVGCQSCDGPGGASDGTIAWAPSSTLKNNVNNGSLQATIAGDPLGTSTALHTATIAWYMMFTGSPPTWFDPYKNDQHPYLIWNVYRFNADGSIEQIGRSSVKHAWLTTNGGCLDSCNESHILGRGCSDTYGVGNNDNPGDLGPRSEIVPATGIWGRCGSIWDADCDGNESSNGNDSWTRRMKVRESQVEAASHPGASYMVDSWYIARDDINIYNSMATVTGTPNYSGGNWNFSGQGNYRLGAAIDRWVDPANPPANSANSELDVNEGHAKVAVKATDLGDGVWRYDYAVMNFDFARAVLQGQGSGNGPNPRVVSNRGFDSFSIPLPSGQALLASKFSNGTHDNAGAWTLDTSGDRVTWTAPEGATLDWGSLYTFSVTVAAPPVQGGSSLRVAQAGTPQAYEVATLVPEPFDPNDVIFEDGFEAAP
;
A
#
# COMPACT_ATOMS: atom_id res chain seq x y z
N MET A 1 24.59 5.73 -65.88
CA MET A 1 25.24 6.61 -64.90
C MET A 1 24.22 7.64 -64.41
N LYS A 2 23.99 7.63 -63.07
CA LYS A 2 23.46 8.65 -62.13
C LYS A 2 22.83 9.93 -62.74
N LYS A 3 21.68 10.43 -62.24
CA LYS A 3 21.50 10.88 -60.85
C LYS A 3 20.03 10.82 -60.39
N LEU A 4 19.86 10.28 -59.20
CA LEU A 4 18.69 10.27 -58.35
C LEU A 4 18.55 11.66 -57.69
N LEU A 5 17.37 12.30 -57.79
CA LEU A 5 17.04 13.49 -57.01
C LEU A 5 16.63 13.05 -55.59
N ILE A 6 17.38 13.49 -54.59
CA ILE A 6 17.02 13.38 -53.17
C ILE A 6 16.25 14.66 -52.82
N VAL A 7 14.98 14.50 -52.44
CA VAL A 7 14.17 15.55 -51.82
C VAL A 7 14.55 15.60 -50.34
N LEU A 8 15.12 16.72 -49.92
CA LEU A 8 15.48 16.99 -48.53
C LEU A 8 14.20 17.44 -47.79
N ALA A 9 13.60 16.55 -47.01
CA ALA A 9 12.56 16.91 -46.06
C ALA A 9 13.21 17.59 -44.84
N VAL A 10 12.99 18.90 -44.69
CA VAL A 10 13.36 19.64 -43.49
C VAL A 10 12.31 19.33 -42.43
N ALA A 11 12.64 18.43 -41.50
CA ALA A 11 11.86 18.23 -40.29
C ALA A 11 12.07 19.46 -39.38
N PHE A 12 11.02 20.27 -39.23
CA PHE A 12 10.94 21.24 -38.13
C PHE A 12 10.79 20.46 -36.83
N ALA A 13 11.89 20.25 -36.12
CA ALA A 13 11.84 19.88 -34.71
C ALA A 13 11.26 21.07 -33.94
N CYS A 14 10.01 20.93 -33.47
CA CYS A 14 9.44 21.87 -32.52
C CYS A 14 10.23 21.70 -31.21
N PRO A 15 10.85 22.76 -30.65
CA PRO A 15 11.50 22.66 -29.36
C PRO A 15 10.43 22.36 -28.31
N ALA A 16 10.62 21.29 -27.53
CA ALA A 16 9.81 21.05 -26.33
C ALA A 16 9.88 22.31 -25.46
N ALA A 17 8.72 22.85 -25.09
CA ALA A 17 8.64 23.96 -24.17
C ALA A 17 9.16 23.48 -22.82
N ALA A 18 10.29 24.04 -22.39
CA ALA A 18 10.85 23.87 -21.06
C ALA A 18 9.83 24.30 -20.00
N GLY A 19 9.56 23.45 -19.01
CA GLY A 19 8.68 23.79 -17.88
C GLY A 19 9.35 24.68 -16.84
N VAL A 20 8.63 25.08 -15.79
CA VAL A 20 9.15 25.98 -14.72
C VAL A 20 10.38 25.42 -14.04
N ILE A 21 10.42 24.09 -13.96
CA ILE A 21 11.54 23.39 -13.38
C ILE A 21 12.76 23.44 -14.32
N ASP A 22 12.57 23.44 -15.65
CA ASP A 22 13.64 23.65 -16.63
C ASP A 22 14.18 25.09 -16.60
N THR A 23 13.35 26.10 -16.31
CA THR A 23 13.81 27.50 -16.20
C THR A 23 14.55 27.77 -14.88
N ALA A 24 14.11 27.17 -13.77
CA ALA A 24 14.89 27.12 -12.52
C ALA A 24 16.20 26.32 -12.71
N GLN A 25 16.15 25.17 -13.40
CA GLN A 25 17.32 24.38 -13.75
C GLN A 25 18.28 25.11 -14.69
N LYS A 26 17.84 26.01 -15.58
CA LYS A 26 18.77 26.79 -16.44
C LYS A 26 19.52 27.88 -15.67
N ALA A 27 18.94 28.43 -14.60
CA ALA A 27 19.65 29.31 -13.68
C ALA A 27 20.65 28.52 -12.80
N ASP A 28 20.30 27.29 -12.39
CA ASP A 28 21.11 26.42 -11.52
C ASP A 28 22.04 25.42 -12.25
N ALA A 29 21.91 25.25 -13.57
CA ALA A 29 22.73 24.34 -14.37
C ALA A 29 24.22 24.72 -14.36
N GLN A 30 24.56 25.93 -13.89
CA GLN A 30 25.94 26.32 -13.65
C GLN A 30 26.54 25.71 -12.36
N SER A 31 25.83 24.93 -11.54
CA SER A 31 26.45 24.25 -10.37
C SER A 31 25.82 22.93 -9.89
N GLN A 32 25.41 22.02 -10.79
CA GLN A 32 25.10 20.64 -10.37
C GLN A 32 26.37 19.92 -9.86
N SER A 33 26.70 20.10 -8.59
CA SER A 33 27.88 19.48 -7.97
C SER A 33 27.52 18.13 -7.37
N THR A 34 27.93 17.05 -8.04
CA THR A 34 28.00 15.73 -7.42
C THR A 34 29.16 15.75 -6.44
N GLN A 35 28.91 15.39 -5.18
CA GLN A 35 29.91 15.45 -4.12
C GLN A 35 30.04 14.11 -3.42
N ALA A 36 31.25 13.78 -2.98
CA ALA A 36 31.52 12.60 -2.16
C ALA A 36 31.69 13.04 -0.70
N TRP A 37 30.82 12.55 0.17
CA TRP A 37 30.79 12.85 1.59
C TRP A 37 31.07 11.58 2.41
N SER A 38 31.35 11.73 3.69
CA SER A 38 31.54 10.59 4.59
C SER A 38 30.94 10.80 5.97
N ALA A 39 30.38 9.73 6.54
CA ALA A 39 29.87 9.69 7.91
C ALA A 39 30.51 8.54 8.71
N TRP A 40 30.75 8.78 10.00
CA TRP A 40 31.20 7.76 10.95
C TRP A 40 30.71 8.07 12.36
N GLY A 41 30.94 7.14 13.29
CA GLY A 41 30.44 7.27 14.67
C GLY A 41 28.91 7.29 14.75
N GLY A 42 28.39 7.66 15.92
CA GLY A 42 26.96 7.68 16.22
C GLY A 42 26.43 6.35 16.74
N ASN A 43 25.21 5.97 16.36
CA ASN A 43 24.52 4.79 16.87
C ASN A 43 23.83 4.00 15.74
N LEU A 44 23.82 2.67 15.87
CA LEU A 44 23.15 1.74 14.98
C LEU A 44 22.06 1.01 15.77
N GLY A 45 20.84 1.02 15.24
CA GLY A 45 19.66 0.39 15.83
C GLY A 45 19.28 -0.87 15.06
N LEU A 46 18.94 -1.94 15.79
CA LEU A 46 18.41 -3.19 15.22
C LEU A 46 17.07 -3.54 15.85
N ARG A 47 16.08 -3.88 15.03
CA ARG A 47 14.78 -4.39 15.49
C ARG A 47 14.50 -5.72 14.82
N TRP A 48 14.54 -6.78 15.60
CA TRP A 48 14.38 -8.14 15.12
C TRP A 48 12.91 -8.55 15.02
N ASN A 49 12.54 -9.22 13.94
CA ASN A 49 11.30 -9.99 13.86
C ASN A 49 11.49 -11.34 14.55
N ARG A 50 11.38 -11.32 15.89
CA ARG A 50 11.65 -12.48 16.75
C ARG A 50 10.68 -13.64 16.45
N ASP A 51 9.41 -13.34 16.23
CA ASP A 51 8.38 -14.34 15.93
C ASP A 51 8.71 -15.11 14.65
N LEU A 52 9.09 -14.39 13.58
CA LEU A 52 9.47 -15.04 12.32
C LEU A 52 10.74 -15.89 12.49
N PHE A 53 11.70 -15.44 13.29
CA PHE A 53 12.89 -16.25 13.59
C PHE A 53 12.58 -17.51 14.41
N GLU A 54 11.64 -17.42 15.35
CA GLU A 54 11.20 -18.57 16.14
C GLU A 54 10.58 -19.66 15.27
N THR A 55 9.84 -19.30 14.20
CA THR A 55 9.27 -20.28 13.25
C THR A 55 10.34 -21.15 12.56
N VAL A 56 11.58 -20.67 12.48
CA VAL A 56 12.71 -21.38 11.86
C VAL A 56 13.74 -21.86 12.89
N GLY A 57 13.40 -21.81 14.19
CA GLY A 57 14.24 -22.30 15.29
C GLY A 57 15.49 -21.47 15.57
N VAL A 58 15.54 -20.22 15.09
CA VAL A 58 16.62 -19.27 15.40
C VAL A 58 16.17 -18.39 16.55
N GLN A 59 17.04 -18.19 17.54
CA GLN A 59 16.77 -17.28 18.64
C GLN A 59 17.77 -16.13 18.66
N VAL A 60 17.25 -14.91 18.71
CA VAL A 60 18.05 -13.69 18.95
C VAL A 60 18.30 -13.55 20.45
N LEU A 61 19.56 -13.69 20.86
CA LEU A 61 19.98 -13.52 22.25
C LEU A 61 20.02 -12.04 22.64
N GLU A 62 20.01 -11.76 23.95
CA GLU A 62 20.11 -10.41 24.49
C GLU A 62 21.35 -9.68 23.98
N GLY A 63 21.18 -8.41 23.61
CA GLY A 63 22.27 -7.59 23.09
C GLY A 63 23.24 -7.14 24.17
N ASP A 64 24.53 -7.24 23.89
CA ASP A 64 25.61 -6.73 24.75
C ASP A 64 25.92 -5.26 24.43
N GLN A 65 26.22 -4.46 25.45
CA GLN A 65 26.55 -3.03 25.34
C GLN A 65 25.49 -2.15 24.64
N ARG A 66 24.21 -2.47 24.87
CA ARG A 66 23.08 -1.61 24.43
C ARG A 66 23.19 -0.21 25.04
N VAL A 67 22.87 0.80 24.24
CA VAL A 67 22.72 2.18 24.73
C VAL A 67 21.26 2.47 25.07
N ASP A 68 21.04 3.34 26.07
CA ASP A 68 19.71 3.81 26.45
C ASP A 68 19.25 4.89 25.47
N MET A 69 18.80 4.43 24.30
CA MET A 69 18.19 5.24 23.26
C MET A 69 16.88 4.57 22.86
N ARG A 70 15.85 5.38 22.62
CA ARG A 70 14.52 4.93 22.21
C ARG A 70 14.06 5.71 21.01
N ASP A 71 13.28 5.05 20.16
CA ASP A 71 12.67 5.62 18.97
C ASP A 71 11.31 4.96 18.71
N ARG A 72 10.51 5.54 17.81
CA ARG A 72 9.15 5.07 17.49
C ARG A 72 9.08 3.62 17.02
N ARG A 73 10.17 3.10 16.43
CA ARG A 73 10.26 1.73 15.92
C ARG A 73 10.78 0.75 16.96
N LEU A 74 11.19 1.20 18.16
CA LEU A 74 11.68 0.35 19.25
C LEU A 74 12.95 -0.44 18.89
N HIS A 75 13.90 0.21 18.20
CA HIS A 75 15.19 -0.38 17.92
C HIS A 75 15.99 -0.63 19.20
N GLU A 76 16.78 -1.71 19.19
CA GLU A 76 17.85 -1.93 20.15
C GLU A 76 19.12 -1.25 19.63
N TRP A 77 19.58 -0.20 20.32
CA TRP A 77 20.65 0.67 19.85
C TRP A 77 22.01 0.28 20.41
N PHE A 78 23.05 0.45 19.57
CA PHE A 78 24.46 0.19 19.88
C PHE A 78 25.32 1.34 19.37
N GLN A 79 26.40 1.69 20.08
CA GLN A 79 27.35 2.70 19.60
C GLN A 79 28.05 2.22 18.33
N VAL A 80 28.36 3.15 17.44
CA VAL A 80 29.24 2.92 16.29
C VAL A 80 30.62 3.46 16.62
N ARG A 81 31.66 2.68 16.31
CA ARG A 81 33.06 3.06 16.54
C ARG A 81 33.45 4.23 15.64
N GLU A 82 34.26 5.12 16.18
CA GLU A 82 34.93 6.20 15.43
C GLU A 82 36.17 5.68 14.68
N ALA A 83 36.02 4.53 14.00
CA ALA A 83 37.07 3.86 13.26
C ALA A 83 36.49 3.28 11.96
N GLY A 84 36.72 3.96 10.84
CA GLY A 84 36.07 3.66 9.55
C GLY A 84 34.82 4.52 9.33
N GLY A 85 34.43 4.73 8.07
CA GLY A 85 33.28 5.55 7.71
C GLY A 85 32.60 5.06 6.45
N LEU A 86 31.30 5.34 6.34
CA LEU A 86 30.53 5.15 5.11
C LEU A 86 30.74 6.37 4.23
N LYS A 87 31.15 6.14 2.98
CA LYS A 87 31.19 7.17 1.96
C LYS A 87 29.93 7.12 1.12
N PHE A 88 29.40 8.28 0.78
CA PHE A 88 28.17 8.41 0.00
C PHE A 88 28.25 9.60 -0.94
N ILE A 89 27.44 9.53 -1.99
CA ILE A 89 27.32 10.56 -3.00
C ILE A 89 26.13 11.45 -2.67
N VAL A 90 26.34 12.76 -2.64
CA VAL A 90 25.32 13.78 -2.47
C VAL A 90 25.17 14.56 -3.77
N ARG A 91 23.92 14.85 -4.15
CA ARG A 91 23.57 15.73 -5.25
C ARG A 91 22.52 16.70 -4.76
N ASN A 92 22.79 18.01 -4.88
CA ASN A 92 21.90 19.08 -4.43
C ASN A 92 21.40 18.91 -2.98
N GLY A 93 22.30 18.56 -2.05
CA GLY A 93 21.96 18.39 -0.65
C GLY A 93 21.26 17.07 -0.29
N ILE A 94 20.90 16.22 -1.26
CA ILE A 94 20.32 14.89 -0.99
C ILE A 94 21.37 13.79 -1.21
N LEU A 95 21.48 12.88 -0.26
CA LEU A 95 22.15 11.60 -0.45
C LEU A 95 21.51 10.84 -1.62
N GLN A 96 22.34 10.30 -2.51
CA GLN A 96 21.89 9.51 -3.66
C GLN A 96 22.18 8.02 -3.44
N ARG A 97 23.42 7.72 -3.04
CA ARG A 97 23.85 6.36 -2.80
C ARG A 97 25.10 6.25 -1.93
N PHE A 98 25.29 5.09 -1.33
CA PHE A 98 26.56 4.70 -0.72
C PHE A 98 27.56 4.25 -1.78
N SER A 99 28.83 4.67 -1.66
CA SER A 99 29.88 4.38 -2.64
C SER A 99 30.89 3.35 -2.16
N GLU A 100 31.34 3.45 -0.90
CA GLU A 100 32.28 2.52 -0.28
C GLU A 100 32.34 2.71 1.23
N GLY A 101 33.15 1.89 1.90
CA GLY A 101 33.46 2.03 3.32
C GLY A 101 32.67 1.08 4.21
N ALA A 102 32.93 1.19 5.51
CA ALA A 102 32.30 0.38 6.53
C ALA A 102 32.34 1.11 7.87
N ILE A 103 31.35 0.84 8.71
CA ILE A 103 31.30 1.25 10.10
C ILE A 103 31.11 0.01 10.96
N GLN A 104 31.65 0.03 12.18
CA GLN A 104 31.62 -1.10 13.08
C GLN A 104 30.81 -0.76 14.33
N MET A 105 29.84 -1.60 14.67
CA MET A 105 29.11 -1.46 15.93
C MET A 105 30.02 -1.80 17.13
N ARG A 106 29.64 -1.37 18.31
CA ARG A 106 30.24 -1.74 19.59
C ARG A 106 29.21 -2.54 20.38
N GLY A 107 29.55 -3.78 20.72
CA GLY A 107 28.58 -4.73 21.25
C GLY A 107 27.70 -5.31 20.14
N GLY A 108 26.46 -5.68 20.45
CA GLY A 108 25.54 -6.29 19.49
C GLY A 108 24.96 -7.60 19.99
N HIS A 109 24.30 -8.34 19.09
CA HIS A 109 23.61 -9.58 19.41
C HIS A 109 24.45 -10.83 19.15
N ALA A 110 23.95 -11.97 19.62
CA ALA A 110 24.30 -13.28 19.11
C ALA A 110 23.03 -14.04 18.73
N LEU A 111 23.15 -14.93 17.76
CA LEU A 111 22.06 -15.81 17.33
C LEU A 111 22.36 -17.22 17.81
N ARG A 112 21.36 -17.91 18.36
CA ARG A 112 21.39 -19.35 18.60
C ARG A 112 20.64 -20.04 17.48
N LEU A 113 21.29 -20.98 16.80
CA LEU A 113 20.74 -21.72 15.66
C LEU A 113 20.01 -23.00 16.12
N PRO A 114 19.21 -23.64 15.24
CA PRO A 114 18.50 -24.88 15.56
C PRO A 114 19.42 -26.03 16.01
N ASP A 115 20.66 -26.07 15.51
CA ASP A 115 21.67 -27.08 15.89
C ASP A 115 22.34 -26.79 17.25
N GLY A 116 21.90 -25.73 17.95
CA GLY A 116 22.46 -25.28 19.23
C GLY A 116 23.73 -24.45 19.13
N SER A 117 24.32 -24.32 17.93
CA SER A 117 25.49 -23.48 17.71
C SER A 117 25.14 -21.99 17.72
N ARG A 118 26.16 -21.12 17.66
CA ARG A 118 26.00 -19.68 17.74
C ARG A 118 26.64 -18.94 16.58
N ILE A 119 26.00 -17.86 16.15
CA ILE A 119 26.59 -16.82 15.31
C ILE A 119 26.75 -15.58 16.18
N ASP A 120 27.97 -15.08 16.28
CA ASP A 120 28.28 -13.88 17.06
C ASP A 120 28.22 -12.66 16.14
N LEU A 121 27.30 -11.73 16.41
CA LEU A 121 27.19 -10.45 15.69
C LEU A 121 27.72 -9.28 16.50
N ARG A 122 28.35 -9.55 17.66
CA ARG A 122 29.04 -8.50 18.41
C ARG A 122 30.19 -7.95 17.59
N ASP A 123 30.31 -6.62 17.61
CA ASP A 123 31.28 -5.86 16.83
C ASP A 123 31.19 -6.13 15.31
N ALA A 124 30.01 -6.49 14.81
CA ALA A 124 29.77 -6.65 13.38
C ALA A 124 29.93 -5.30 12.64
N SER A 125 30.40 -5.38 11.39
CA SER A 125 30.60 -4.23 10.52
C SER A 125 29.48 -4.14 9.50
N LEU A 126 28.88 -2.95 9.38
CA LEU A 126 27.99 -2.60 8.29
C LEU A 126 28.86 -2.05 7.14
N ARG A 127 28.93 -2.79 6.03
CA ARG A 127 29.87 -2.54 4.93
C ARG A 127 29.15 -2.30 3.61
N VAL A 128 29.56 -1.31 2.84
CA VAL A 128 29.04 -1.12 1.48
C VAL A 128 29.41 -2.32 0.59
N ARG A 129 28.40 -2.94 -0.03
CA ARG A 129 28.61 -4.05 -0.96
C ARG A 129 29.21 -3.54 -2.26
N ALA A 130 30.33 -4.12 -2.67
CA ALA A 130 31.01 -3.71 -3.89
C ALA A 130 30.13 -4.01 -5.13
N GLY A 131 29.97 -3.00 -6.01
CA GLY A 131 29.23 -3.16 -7.27
C GLY A 131 27.70 -3.21 -7.12
N SER A 132 27.17 -2.93 -5.93
CA SER A 132 25.73 -2.77 -5.70
C SER A 132 25.44 -1.35 -5.25
N ASP A 133 24.40 -0.74 -5.81
CA ASP A 133 23.92 0.54 -5.31
C ASP A 133 23.03 0.29 -4.10
N ASN A 134 23.32 0.97 -2.99
CA ASN A 134 22.49 0.96 -1.78
C ASN A 134 22.24 -0.44 -1.20
N ILE A 135 23.25 -1.29 -1.20
CA ILE A 135 23.26 -2.52 -0.41
C ILE A 135 24.40 -2.47 0.60
N LEU A 136 24.09 -2.73 1.87
CA LEU A 136 25.07 -2.85 2.93
C LEU A 136 25.08 -4.30 3.45
N ASP A 137 26.24 -4.88 3.69
CA ASP A 137 26.39 -6.20 4.30
C ASP A 137 26.63 -6.05 5.80
N LEU A 138 25.92 -6.84 6.61
CA LEU A 138 26.24 -7.00 8.04
C LEU A 138 27.23 -8.17 8.20
N VAL A 139 28.49 -7.81 8.37
CA VAL A 139 29.63 -8.74 8.37
C VAL A 139 30.11 -8.98 9.79
N SER A 140 30.12 -10.24 10.24
CA SER A 140 30.61 -10.57 11.59
C SER A 140 32.13 -10.68 11.68
N GLY A 141 32.67 -10.85 12.88
CA GLY A 141 34.12 -10.97 13.11
C GLY A 141 34.79 -12.15 12.38
N ASP A 142 34.03 -13.13 11.91
CA ASP A 142 34.51 -14.23 11.06
C ASP A 142 34.61 -13.87 9.56
N GLY A 143 34.26 -12.63 9.19
CA GLY A 143 34.30 -12.10 7.83
C GLY A 143 33.11 -12.49 6.95
N LYS A 144 32.10 -13.19 7.48
CA LYS A 144 30.90 -13.57 6.71
C LYS A 144 29.80 -12.53 6.82
N ALA A 145 29.19 -12.24 5.68
CA ALA A 145 27.93 -11.48 5.60
C ALA A 145 26.77 -12.43 5.92
N TRP A 146 26.27 -12.36 7.15
CA TRP A 146 25.12 -13.17 7.59
C TRP A 146 23.79 -12.52 7.19
N PHE A 147 23.80 -11.20 7.03
CA PHE A 147 22.68 -10.41 6.56
C PHE A 147 23.14 -9.40 5.54
N TYR A 148 22.20 -8.93 4.74
CA TYR A 148 22.37 -7.72 3.94
C TYR A 148 21.18 -6.80 4.12
N ILE A 149 21.41 -5.52 3.86
CA ILE A 149 20.48 -4.44 4.05
C ILE A 149 20.19 -3.84 2.68
N ASP A 150 18.91 -3.72 2.35
CA ASP A 150 18.41 -3.00 1.18
C ASP A 150 17.25 -2.06 1.57
N ARG A 151 16.62 -1.42 0.57
CA ARG A 151 15.51 -0.46 0.78
C ARG A 151 15.79 0.62 1.84
N LEU A 152 16.99 1.20 1.80
CA LEU A 152 17.42 2.19 2.77
C LEU A 152 16.59 3.47 2.65
N MET A 153 15.89 3.83 3.71
CA MET A 153 15.19 5.11 3.85
C MET A 153 16.10 6.08 4.59
N PHE A 154 16.83 6.90 3.83
CA PHE A 154 17.85 7.79 4.37
C PHE A 154 17.56 9.26 4.10
N GLU A 155 18.14 10.11 4.92
CA GLU A 155 18.15 11.57 4.76
C GLU A 155 19.36 12.19 5.46
N LEU A 156 19.63 13.43 5.08
CA LEU A 156 20.58 14.29 5.78
C LEU A 156 19.77 15.25 6.68
N VAL A 157 20.10 15.28 7.96
CA VAL A 157 19.36 16.05 8.99
C VAL A 157 20.28 17.01 9.74
N ASP A 158 19.68 17.90 10.53
CA ASP A 158 20.35 18.95 11.33
C ASP A 158 21.22 19.92 10.52
N GLY A 159 20.78 20.25 9.30
CA GLY A 159 21.56 21.04 8.36
C GLY A 159 22.77 20.26 7.86
N ASP A 160 22.52 19.05 7.35
CA ASP A 160 23.50 18.17 6.70
C ASP A 160 24.64 17.66 7.59
N ARG A 161 24.48 17.74 8.91
CA ARG A 161 25.48 17.32 9.89
C ARG A 161 25.31 15.88 10.35
N ARG A 162 24.14 15.28 10.13
CA ARG A 162 23.87 13.89 10.45
C ARG A 162 23.31 13.14 9.25
N LEU A 163 23.84 11.96 9.01
CA LEU A 163 23.25 10.95 8.16
C LEU A 163 22.29 10.12 9.01
N ALA A 164 21.02 10.12 8.65
CA ALA A 164 20.02 9.24 9.23
C ALA A 164 19.61 8.20 8.19
N ILE A 165 19.82 6.92 8.47
CA ILE A 165 19.02 5.83 7.90
C ILE A 165 17.92 5.59 8.92
N GLN A 166 16.72 6.03 8.61
CA GLN A 166 15.58 5.98 9.52
C GLN A 166 14.99 4.57 9.62
N ALA A 167 15.07 3.80 8.53
CA ALA A 167 14.69 2.39 8.46
C ALA A 167 15.31 1.73 7.22
N ALA A 168 15.52 0.43 7.27
CA ALA A 168 16.01 -0.36 6.15
C ALA A 168 15.75 -1.85 6.38
N ASP A 169 15.41 -2.57 5.30
CA ASP A 169 15.13 -3.99 5.35
C ASP A 169 16.43 -4.76 5.57
N MET A 170 16.54 -5.52 6.66
CA MET A 170 17.64 -6.46 6.89
C MET A 170 17.20 -7.89 6.58
N ARG A 171 17.83 -8.47 5.55
CA ARG A 171 17.47 -9.77 4.96
C ARG A 171 18.49 -10.85 5.29
N ILE A 172 18.01 -12.08 5.40
CA ILE A 172 18.84 -13.28 5.57
C ILE A 172 19.72 -13.44 4.33
N ALA A 173 21.04 -13.38 4.49
CA ALA A 173 21.96 -13.63 3.39
C ALA A 173 22.02 -15.14 3.07
N PRO A 174 22.39 -15.53 1.83
CA PRO A 174 22.55 -16.93 1.45
C PRO A 174 23.45 -17.74 2.39
N ALA A 175 24.48 -17.10 2.97
CA ALA A 175 25.37 -17.74 3.94
C ALA A 175 24.63 -18.19 5.22
N LEU A 176 23.73 -17.35 5.75
CA LEU A 176 22.92 -17.69 6.93
C LEU A 176 21.88 -18.76 6.60
N ALA A 177 21.17 -18.61 5.48
CA ALA A 177 20.20 -19.60 4.99
C ALA A 177 20.85 -21.00 4.85
N ALA A 178 22.03 -21.07 4.24
CA ALA A 178 22.80 -22.32 4.12
C ALA A 178 23.26 -22.84 5.49
N ARG A 179 23.65 -21.96 6.42
CA ARG A 179 24.10 -22.34 7.76
C ARG A 179 22.98 -22.91 8.64
N ILE A 180 21.74 -22.45 8.42
CA ILE A 180 20.51 -22.99 9.04
C ILE A 180 20.10 -24.31 8.37
N GLY A 181 20.54 -24.57 7.13
CA GLY A 181 20.11 -25.71 6.33
C GLY A 181 18.79 -25.46 5.59
N ARG A 182 18.43 -24.20 5.38
CA ARG A 182 17.15 -23.74 4.81
C ARG A 182 17.40 -22.67 3.74
N PRO A 183 17.82 -23.07 2.52
CA PRO A 183 18.13 -22.12 1.46
C PRO A 183 16.92 -21.28 1.01
N ASP A 184 15.71 -21.77 1.26
CA ASP A 184 14.45 -21.06 1.02
C ASP A 184 14.23 -19.84 1.93
N LEU A 185 15.04 -19.67 2.98
CA LEU A 185 15.01 -18.47 3.83
C LEU A 185 15.87 -17.32 3.31
N ALA A 186 16.67 -17.55 2.27
CA ALA A 186 17.45 -16.46 1.67
C ALA A 186 16.51 -15.33 1.20
N ASP A 187 16.95 -14.09 1.38
CA ASP A 187 16.25 -12.88 0.96
C ASP A 187 14.95 -12.57 1.74
N ILE A 188 14.57 -13.40 2.71
CA ILE A 188 13.50 -13.07 3.66
C ILE A 188 13.99 -11.95 4.57
N GLU A 189 13.17 -10.91 4.71
CA GLU A 189 13.40 -9.84 5.67
C GLU A 189 13.09 -10.32 7.08
N ILE A 190 14.01 -10.05 8.00
CA ILE A 190 13.95 -10.60 9.36
C ILE A 190 14.28 -9.57 10.44
N ALA A 191 14.73 -8.38 10.05
CA ALA A 191 14.92 -7.27 10.95
C ALA A 191 14.85 -5.94 10.19
N ASP A 192 14.68 -4.87 10.95
CA ASP A 192 14.76 -3.49 10.52
C ASP A 192 16.03 -2.86 11.12
N LEU A 193 16.72 -2.03 10.33
CA LEU A 193 17.95 -1.35 10.70
C LEU A 193 17.81 0.17 10.63
N ALA A 194 18.26 0.83 11.69
CA ALA A 194 18.44 2.27 11.73
C ALA A 194 19.92 2.64 11.95
N LEU A 195 20.33 3.80 11.44
CA LEU A 195 21.65 4.36 11.65
C LEU A 195 21.56 5.87 11.82
N HIS A 196 22.07 6.39 12.94
CA HIS A 196 22.34 7.81 13.09
C HIS A 196 23.85 8.00 13.16
N SER A 197 24.44 8.62 12.13
CA SER A 197 25.88 8.81 12.01
C SER A 197 26.21 10.28 11.76
N GLU A 198 27.36 10.74 12.24
CA GLU A 198 27.80 12.12 12.08
C GLU A 198 28.51 12.30 10.74
N VAL A 199 28.20 13.38 10.02
CA VAL A 199 28.83 13.72 8.74
C VAL A 199 30.11 14.52 9.02
N TYR A 200 31.26 14.01 8.57
CA TYR A 200 32.58 14.59 8.87
C TYR A 200 33.23 15.31 7.69
N VAL A 201 32.98 14.85 6.46
CA VAL A 201 33.49 15.49 5.25
C VAL A 201 32.32 15.84 4.37
N GLN A 202 32.06 17.13 4.25
CA GLN A 202 31.14 17.71 3.28
C GLN A 202 31.97 18.18 2.07
N GLY A 203 31.46 17.97 0.86
CA GLY A 203 31.88 18.76 -0.29
C GLY A 203 31.42 20.22 -0.12
N GLY A 204 31.59 21.09 -1.13
CA GLY A 204 31.12 22.48 -1.03
C GLY A 204 29.62 22.58 -0.70
N ASN A 205 29.12 23.72 -0.22
CA ASN A 205 27.70 23.87 0.17
C ASN A 205 26.74 23.42 -0.94
N ALA A 206 26.19 22.21 -0.80
CA ALA A 206 25.17 21.69 -1.69
C ALA A 206 23.82 22.20 -1.17
N MET A 207 23.37 23.35 -1.63
CA MET A 207 22.04 23.83 -1.25
C MET A 207 20.99 22.90 -1.86
N ALA A 208 20.02 22.46 -1.04
CA ALA A 208 18.79 21.85 -1.52
C ALA A 208 18.12 22.84 -2.48
N GLY A 209 17.88 22.42 -3.73
CA GLY A 209 17.29 23.30 -4.74
C GLY A 209 15.84 23.60 -4.41
N THR A 210 15.47 24.86 -4.16
CA THR A 210 14.09 25.25 -3.87
C THR A 210 13.29 25.47 -5.16
N CYS A 211 12.16 24.79 -5.31
CA CYS A 211 11.19 25.12 -6.37
C CYS A 211 10.40 26.38 -6.00
N SER A 212 10.37 27.36 -6.90
CA SER A 212 9.60 28.60 -6.71
C SER A 212 8.90 29.03 -8.01
N PRO A 213 7.55 29.02 -8.07
CA PRO A 213 6.66 28.48 -7.04
C PRO A 213 6.83 26.96 -6.91
N TYR A 214 6.49 26.43 -5.75
CA TYR A 214 6.45 24.98 -5.57
C TYR A 214 5.25 24.43 -6.36
N PRO A 215 5.40 23.36 -7.17
CA PRO A 215 4.34 22.83 -8.02
C PRO A 215 3.35 21.98 -7.20
N TRP A 216 2.74 22.57 -6.17
CA TRP A 216 1.71 21.92 -5.38
C TRP A 216 0.42 21.72 -6.18
N PRO A 217 -0.42 20.75 -5.82
CA PRO A 217 -1.74 20.58 -6.42
C PRO A 217 -2.54 21.89 -6.41
N GLY A 218 -3.14 22.23 -7.56
CA GLY A 218 -3.94 23.44 -7.74
C GLY A 218 -3.14 24.74 -7.95
N VAL A 219 -1.81 24.72 -7.83
CA VAL A 219 -0.97 25.88 -8.20
C VAL A 219 -0.99 26.05 -9.71
N GLY A 220 -1.26 27.28 -10.17
CA GLY A 220 -1.26 27.60 -11.60
C GLY A 220 0.12 27.41 -12.23
N VAL A 221 0.17 26.84 -13.44
CA VAL A 221 1.41 26.61 -14.18
C VAL A 221 1.87 27.92 -14.84
N PRO A 222 2.99 28.53 -14.42
CA PRO A 222 3.50 29.80 -14.98
C PRO A 222 3.62 29.83 -16.50
N GLU A 223 4.00 28.70 -17.10
CA GLU A 223 4.25 28.56 -18.54
C GLU A 223 2.98 28.33 -19.35
N ALA A 224 1.88 27.92 -18.69
CA ALA A 224 0.63 27.51 -19.30
C ALA A 224 -0.55 28.19 -18.58
N PRO A 225 -0.87 29.46 -18.92
CA PRO A 225 -1.92 30.21 -18.25
C PRO A 225 -3.28 29.51 -18.29
N GLY A 226 -3.89 29.29 -17.12
CA GLY A 226 -5.17 28.62 -16.96
C GLY A 226 -5.06 27.13 -16.63
N GLU A 227 -3.87 26.54 -16.72
CA GLU A 227 -3.60 25.18 -16.28
C GLU A 227 -3.04 25.17 -14.85
N THR A 228 -3.24 24.07 -14.13
CA THR A 228 -2.75 23.85 -12.76
C THR A 228 -1.97 22.55 -12.67
N TYR A 229 -1.06 22.47 -11.70
CA TYR A 229 -0.42 21.21 -11.35
C TYR A 229 -1.43 20.28 -10.66
N GLU A 230 -1.42 19.00 -11.02
CA GLU A 230 -2.29 17.95 -10.46
C GLU A 230 -1.45 16.77 -9.97
N ALA A 231 -1.78 16.23 -8.79
CA ALA A 231 -1.10 15.07 -8.24
C ALA A 231 -1.70 13.79 -8.84
N ASP A 232 -0.83 12.90 -9.31
CA ASP A 232 -1.26 11.58 -9.79
C ASP A 232 -0.16 10.55 -9.50
N LEU A 233 -0.45 9.63 -8.58
CA LEU A 233 0.50 8.68 -8.02
C LEU A 233 0.29 7.29 -8.63
N PHE A 234 1.38 6.62 -8.98
CA PHE A 234 1.32 5.29 -9.58
C PHE A 234 1.96 4.26 -8.66
N MET A 235 1.32 3.10 -8.49
CA MET A 235 2.02 1.90 -8.08
C MET A 235 2.93 1.49 -9.24
N GLN A 236 4.23 1.39 -8.99
CA GLN A 236 5.21 0.98 -10.00
C GLN A 236 5.42 -0.52 -9.98
N ASN A 237 5.53 -1.09 -8.78
CA ASN A 237 5.58 -2.53 -8.54
C ASN A 237 5.36 -2.79 -7.03
N PHE A 238 4.99 -4.02 -6.70
CA PHE A 238 5.08 -4.50 -5.32
C PHE A 238 5.25 -6.02 -5.28
N SER A 239 5.66 -6.53 -4.12
CA SER A 239 5.64 -7.95 -3.78
C SER A 239 5.11 -8.15 -2.36
N MET A 240 4.58 -9.33 -2.05
CA MET A 240 4.07 -9.70 -0.73
C MET A 240 5.04 -10.67 -0.03
N SER A 241 5.25 -10.52 1.27
CA SER A 241 6.16 -11.38 2.04
C SER A 241 5.63 -11.69 3.44
N PRO A 242 6.03 -12.83 4.04
CA PRO A 242 5.71 -13.14 5.44
C PRO A 242 6.38 -12.19 6.41
N VAL A 243 5.59 -11.74 7.38
CA VAL A 243 6.04 -10.91 8.50
C VAL A 243 5.71 -11.50 9.86
N GLY A 244 5.03 -12.65 9.88
CA GLY A 244 4.86 -13.43 11.09
C GLY A 244 3.81 -14.52 10.94
N CYS A 245 3.79 -15.40 11.94
CA CYS A 245 2.79 -16.43 12.09
C CYS A 245 2.60 -16.71 13.60
N GLN A 246 1.36 -16.67 14.08
CA GLN A 246 1.00 -17.05 15.45
C GLN A 246 0.31 -18.40 15.46
N SER A 247 0.88 -19.35 16.20
CA SER A 247 0.30 -20.70 16.37
C SER A 247 -0.04 -21.37 15.04
N CYS A 248 0.79 -21.20 14.00
CA CYS A 248 0.59 -21.93 12.77
C CYS A 248 1.29 -23.27 12.84
N ASP A 249 0.59 -24.31 12.40
CA ASP A 249 1.14 -25.66 12.27
C ASP A 249 0.97 -26.25 10.86
N GLY A 250 0.43 -25.46 9.94
CA GLY A 250 0.34 -25.77 8.51
C GLY A 250 -0.90 -26.58 8.14
N PRO A 251 -0.99 -26.99 6.86
CA PRO A 251 -2.12 -27.75 6.35
C PRO A 251 -2.38 -29.05 7.15
N GLY A 252 -3.64 -29.28 7.51
CA GLY A 252 -4.07 -30.42 8.33
C GLY A 252 -3.58 -30.37 9.78
N GLY A 253 -3.06 -29.23 10.22
CA GLY A 253 -2.66 -28.96 11.59
C GLY A 253 -3.82 -29.02 12.59
N ALA A 254 -3.49 -29.08 13.87
CA ALA A 254 -4.44 -29.03 14.97
C ALA A 254 -4.92 -27.59 15.29
N SER A 255 -4.19 -26.56 14.85
CA SER A 255 -4.56 -25.15 15.04
C SER A 255 -5.06 -24.48 13.76
N ASP A 256 -5.83 -23.41 13.93
CA ASP A 256 -6.13 -22.44 12.86
C ASP A 256 -5.37 -21.14 13.16
N GLY A 257 -4.06 -21.18 12.91
CA GLY A 257 -3.12 -20.13 13.21
C GLY A 257 -3.43 -18.81 12.48
N THR A 258 -2.69 -17.77 12.84
CA THR A 258 -2.82 -16.44 12.22
C THR A 258 -1.54 -16.07 11.50
N ILE A 259 -1.64 -15.98 10.19
CA ILE A 259 -0.57 -15.54 9.28
C ILE A 259 -0.61 -14.02 9.17
N ALA A 260 0.55 -13.38 9.08
CA ALA A 260 0.67 -12.00 8.65
C ALA A 260 1.58 -11.88 7.42
N TRP A 261 1.09 -11.12 6.44
CA TRP A 261 1.88 -10.70 5.28
C TRP A 261 1.89 -9.18 5.16
N ALA A 262 2.97 -8.64 4.61
CA ALA A 262 3.08 -7.24 4.25
C ALA A 262 3.80 -7.05 2.92
N PRO A 263 3.50 -5.95 2.20
CA PRO A 263 4.08 -5.72 0.89
C PRO A 263 5.41 -4.98 1.00
N SER A 264 6.30 -5.20 0.04
CA SER A 264 7.27 -4.19 -0.37
C SER A 264 6.70 -3.47 -1.59
N SER A 265 6.49 -2.16 -1.50
CA SER A 265 5.80 -1.38 -2.54
C SER A 265 6.66 -0.24 -3.05
N THR A 266 6.77 -0.13 -4.37
CA THR A 266 7.42 0.96 -5.08
C THR A 266 6.36 1.81 -5.76
N LEU A 267 6.37 3.11 -5.46
CA LEU A 267 5.52 4.10 -6.07
C LEU A 267 6.30 4.94 -7.07
N LYS A 268 5.59 5.64 -7.94
CA LYS A 268 6.15 6.62 -8.85
C LYS A 268 5.17 7.76 -9.09
N ASN A 269 5.61 9.00 -8.96
CA ASN A 269 4.81 10.17 -9.34
C ASN A 269 4.75 10.28 -10.87
N ASN A 270 3.68 10.89 -11.38
CA ASN A 270 3.47 11.18 -12.79
C ASN A 270 4.71 11.80 -13.46
N VAL A 271 4.89 11.49 -14.75
CA VAL A 271 6.01 11.99 -15.56
C VAL A 271 5.63 13.21 -16.40
N ASN A 272 4.34 13.50 -16.57
CA ASN A 272 3.84 14.49 -17.51
C ASN A 272 4.33 15.93 -17.20
N ASN A 273 4.66 16.65 -18.27
CA ASN A 273 4.97 18.08 -18.25
C ASN A 273 4.51 18.72 -19.57
N GLY A 274 3.25 19.15 -19.62
CA GLY A 274 2.59 19.72 -20.80
C GLY A 274 2.26 18.71 -21.90
N SER A 275 2.51 17.42 -21.68
CA SER A 275 2.19 16.34 -22.62
C SER A 275 1.98 15.02 -21.88
N LEU A 276 1.06 14.21 -22.39
CA LEU A 276 0.75 12.90 -21.84
C LEU A 276 1.85 11.89 -22.20
N GLN A 277 2.38 11.22 -21.19
CA GLN A 277 3.41 10.19 -21.28
C GLN A 277 3.06 9.04 -20.32
N ALA A 278 3.41 7.81 -20.70
CA ALA A 278 3.17 6.66 -19.84
C ALA A 278 4.14 6.67 -18.65
N THR A 279 3.62 6.82 -17.44
CA THR A 279 4.36 6.63 -16.18
C THR A 279 4.70 5.14 -15.99
N ILE A 280 3.72 4.27 -16.21
CA ILE A 280 3.83 2.81 -16.20
C ILE A 280 3.57 2.31 -17.62
N ALA A 281 4.63 1.94 -18.34
CA ALA A 281 4.52 1.54 -19.74
C ALA A 281 3.74 0.23 -19.90
N GLY A 282 2.80 0.21 -20.84
CA GLY A 282 2.05 -0.99 -21.22
C GLY A 282 0.82 -1.31 -20.36
N ASP A 283 0.58 -0.57 -19.28
CA ASP A 283 -0.64 -0.69 -18.48
C ASP A 283 -1.71 0.31 -18.95
N PRO A 284 -2.99 -0.08 -19.14
CA PRO A 284 -4.07 0.84 -19.50
C PRO A 284 -4.29 2.01 -18.53
N LEU A 285 -3.98 1.82 -17.24
CA LEU A 285 -4.05 2.86 -16.21
C LEU A 285 -2.70 3.55 -16.01
N GLY A 286 -1.69 3.24 -16.83
CA GLY A 286 -0.31 3.69 -16.65
C GLY A 286 0.00 5.08 -17.19
N THR A 287 -0.98 5.79 -17.77
CA THR A 287 -0.84 7.15 -18.28
C THR A 287 -1.80 8.07 -17.54
N SER A 288 -1.26 9.10 -16.90
CA SER A 288 -2.03 10.12 -16.19
C SER A 288 -2.86 10.97 -17.15
N THR A 289 -4.00 11.47 -16.69
CA THR A 289 -4.76 12.54 -17.37
C THR A 289 -4.23 13.94 -17.07
N ALA A 290 -3.47 14.12 -15.99
CA ALA A 290 -2.84 15.39 -15.63
C ALA A 290 -1.75 15.75 -16.64
N LEU A 291 -1.88 16.91 -17.30
CA LEU A 291 -0.85 17.39 -18.23
C LEU A 291 0.41 17.87 -17.50
N HIS A 292 0.24 18.44 -16.30
CA HIS A 292 1.33 18.98 -15.49
C HIS A 292 1.35 18.32 -14.11
N THR A 293 2.44 17.62 -13.80
CA THR A 293 2.58 16.87 -12.56
C THR A 293 2.82 17.78 -11.36
N ALA A 294 2.00 17.64 -10.32
CA ALA A 294 2.27 18.21 -9.01
C ALA A 294 3.25 17.36 -8.19
N THR A 295 4.00 18.02 -7.31
CA THR A 295 4.70 17.36 -6.20
C THR A 295 3.72 16.89 -5.13
N ILE A 296 4.05 15.78 -4.47
CA ILE A 296 3.19 15.18 -3.43
C ILE A 296 3.85 15.35 -2.06
N ALA A 297 3.11 15.91 -1.09
CA ALA A 297 3.56 16.08 0.28
C ALA A 297 3.77 14.73 0.98
N TRP A 298 4.87 14.59 1.71
CA TRP A 298 5.33 13.33 2.31
C TRP A 298 5.92 13.55 3.72
N TYR A 299 5.28 14.41 4.50
CA TYR A 299 5.79 14.84 5.79
C TYR A 299 5.69 13.76 6.86
N MET A 300 6.67 13.69 7.74
CA MET A 300 6.58 12.81 8.90
C MET A 300 5.61 13.38 9.94
N MET A 301 4.76 12.52 10.51
CA MET A 301 3.88 12.89 11.63
C MET A 301 4.65 13.60 12.76
N PHE A 302 4.02 14.59 13.38
CA PHE A 302 4.53 15.37 14.51
C PHE A 302 5.83 16.13 14.26
N THR A 303 6.19 16.39 13.00
CA THR A 303 7.34 17.24 12.66
C THR A 303 6.97 18.68 12.31
N GLY A 304 5.71 18.94 12.00
CA GLY A 304 5.19 20.29 11.80
C GLY A 304 4.98 20.99 13.14
N SER A 305 5.46 22.23 13.28
CA SER A 305 5.23 23.03 14.49
C SER A 305 5.07 24.52 14.18
N PRO A 306 4.31 25.28 15.00
CA PRO A 306 4.20 26.72 14.85
C PRO A 306 5.58 27.42 14.99
N PRO A 307 5.87 28.49 14.22
CA PRO A 307 4.97 29.18 13.29
C PRO A 307 4.96 28.58 11.87
N THR A 308 5.75 27.55 11.59
CA THR A 308 6.00 27.01 10.25
C THR A 308 5.29 25.66 10.05
N TRP A 309 4.02 25.72 9.71
CA TRP A 309 3.28 24.56 9.22
C TRP A 309 3.60 24.30 7.75
N PHE A 310 3.75 23.03 7.39
CA PHE A 310 4.21 22.64 6.06
C PHE A 310 3.17 22.89 4.98
N ASP A 311 3.63 23.33 3.82
CA ASP A 311 2.81 23.48 2.62
C ASP A 311 2.55 22.13 1.94
N PRO A 312 1.42 21.95 1.25
CA PRO A 312 0.40 22.97 0.96
C PRO A 312 -0.74 23.04 1.98
N TYR A 313 -0.84 22.08 2.89
CA TYR A 313 -2.03 21.89 3.73
C TYR A 313 -1.96 22.55 5.11
N LYS A 314 -0.79 23.11 5.46
CA LYS A 314 -0.48 23.68 6.78
C LYS A 314 -0.57 22.64 7.91
N ASN A 315 -0.05 21.45 7.64
CA ASN A 315 0.08 20.32 8.58
C ASN A 315 1.06 19.26 8.04
N ASP A 316 1.17 18.15 8.75
CA ASP A 316 2.08 17.02 8.54
C ASP A 316 1.40 15.84 7.79
N GLN A 317 0.56 16.16 6.81
CA GLN A 317 -0.11 15.13 5.99
C GLN A 317 0.89 14.41 5.07
N HIS A 318 0.57 13.16 4.78
CA HIS A 318 1.42 12.21 4.08
C HIS A 318 0.57 11.11 3.43
N PRO A 319 1.14 10.33 2.50
CA PRO A 319 0.43 9.20 1.93
C PRO A 319 0.25 8.04 2.91
N TYR A 320 -0.81 7.28 2.67
CA TYR A 320 -1.18 6.09 3.43
C TYR A 320 -1.07 4.85 2.56
N LEU A 321 -0.74 3.70 3.14
CA LEU A 321 -0.74 2.42 2.42
C LEU A 321 -1.65 1.41 3.11
N ILE A 322 -2.47 0.73 2.32
CA ILE A 322 -3.20 -0.48 2.72
C ILE A 322 -2.90 -1.63 1.75
N TRP A 323 -3.10 -2.85 2.23
CA TRP A 323 -2.96 -4.07 1.44
C TRP A 323 -3.93 -5.14 1.93
N ASN A 324 -4.36 -5.99 1.01
CA ASN A 324 -5.40 -6.98 1.26
C ASN A 324 -5.10 -8.29 0.52
N VAL A 325 -5.73 -9.37 0.98
CA VAL A 325 -5.68 -10.69 0.33
C VAL A 325 -7.09 -11.08 -0.08
N TYR A 326 -7.21 -11.59 -1.30
CA TYR A 326 -8.45 -12.06 -1.89
C TYR A 326 -8.32 -13.54 -2.26
N ARG A 327 -9.38 -14.29 -1.99
CA ARG A 327 -9.57 -15.67 -2.47
C ARG A 327 -10.66 -15.68 -3.53
N PHE A 328 -10.35 -16.26 -4.66
CA PHE A 328 -11.32 -16.62 -5.70
C PHE A 328 -11.68 -18.08 -5.49
N ASN A 329 -12.92 -18.35 -5.13
CA ASN A 329 -13.40 -19.68 -4.80
C ASN A 329 -13.69 -20.49 -6.06
N ALA A 330 -13.65 -21.82 -5.95
CA ALA A 330 -13.98 -22.73 -7.04
C ALA A 330 -15.43 -22.61 -7.52
N ASP A 331 -16.33 -22.11 -6.67
CA ASP A 331 -17.71 -21.80 -7.03
C ASP A 331 -17.84 -20.52 -7.87
N GLY A 332 -16.76 -19.76 -8.07
CA GLY A 332 -16.73 -18.52 -8.84
C GLY A 332 -16.89 -17.25 -8.02
N SER A 333 -17.15 -17.34 -6.71
CA SER A 333 -17.23 -16.18 -5.80
C SER A 333 -15.84 -15.62 -5.46
N ILE A 334 -15.79 -14.37 -5.00
CA ILE A 334 -14.60 -13.71 -4.46
C ILE A 334 -14.83 -13.35 -2.99
N GLU A 335 -13.80 -13.46 -2.15
CA GLU A 335 -13.83 -13.04 -0.74
C GLU A 335 -12.52 -12.33 -0.37
N GLN A 336 -12.62 -11.22 0.39
CA GLN A 336 -11.45 -10.53 0.94
C GLN A 336 -11.07 -11.15 2.30
N ILE A 337 -10.14 -12.09 2.26
CA ILE A 337 -9.75 -12.93 3.40
C ILE A 337 -8.59 -12.37 4.22
N GLY A 338 -8.19 -11.12 3.98
CA GLY A 338 -7.15 -10.42 4.73
C GLY A 338 -7.22 -8.93 4.47
N ARG A 339 -7.17 -8.12 5.52
CA ARG A 339 -7.22 -6.64 5.47
C ARG A 339 -6.17 -6.05 6.41
N SER A 340 -5.29 -5.21 5.88
CA SER A 340 -4.35 -4.45 6.71
C SER A 340 -5.06 -3.31 7.43
N SER A 341 -4.46 -2.79 8.51
CA SER A 341 -4.73 -1.40 8.90
C SER A 341 -3.99 -0.45 7.95
N VAL A 342 -3.65 0.76 8.38
CA VAL A 342 -3.01 1.76 7.51
C VAL A 342 -1.57 1.99 7.91
N LYS A 343 -0.64 1.89 6.95
CA LYS A 343 0.72 2.41 7.14
C LYS A 343 0.76 3.89 6.81
N HIS A 344 1.35 4.67 7.71
CA HIS A 344 1.64 6.08 7.54
C HIS A 344 3.03 6.27 6.93
N ALA A 345 3.13 6.91 5.77
CA ALA A 345 4.42 7.27 5.18
C ALA A 345 5.06 8.47 5.92
N TRP A 346 6.38 8.62 5.81
CA TRP A 346 7.11 9.58 6.64
C TRP A 346 8.37 10.19 5.98
N LEU A 347 8.85 9.61 4.88
CA LEU A 347 10.00 10.08 4.11
C LEU A 347 9.91 9.59 2.66
N THR A 348 10.53 10.30 1.72
CA THR A 348 10.87 9.77 0.39
C THR A 348 12.36 9.92 0.08
N THR A 349 12.91 8.89 -0.55
CA THR A 349 14.28 8.85 -1.08
C THR A 349 14.40 9.47 -2.47
N ASN A 350 13.28 9.80 -3.13
CA ASN A 350 13.23 10.44 -4.45
C ASN A 350 14.14 9.75 -5.50
N GLY A 351 13.94 8.45 -5.73
CA GLY A 351 14.70 7.66 -6.70
C GLY A 351 14.28 7.93 -8.14
N GLY A 352 15.23 7.96 -9.09
CA GLY A 352 14.91 7.97 -10.54
C GLY A 352 14.12 9.19 -11.04
N CYS A 353 14.19 10.32 -10.33
CA CYS A 353 13.42 11.52 -10.62
C CYS A 353 13.69 12.15 -11.99
N LEU A 354 12.66 12.77 -12.53
CA LEU A 354 12.82 13.79 -13.58
C LEU A 354 13.04 15.16 -12.93
N ASP A 355 12.25 15.49 -11.90
CA ASP A 355 12.40 16.68 -11.06
C ASP A 355 11.98 16.39 -9.62
N SER A 356 12.77 16.79 -8.62
CA SER A 356 12.49 16.42 -7.21
C SER A 356 12.35 17.58 -6.23
N CYS A 357 12.59 18.83 -6.64
CA CYS A 357 12.74 19.98 -5.74
C CYS A 357 13.70 19.72 -4.55
N ASN A 358 14.53 18.68 -4.69
CA ASN A 358 15.52 18.16 -3.76
C ASN A 358 15.14 18.16 -2.26
N GLU A 359 13.94 17.71 -1.89
CA GLU A 359 13.49 17.60 -0.49
C GLU A 359 12.96 16.19 -0.14
N SER A 360 13.45 15.59 0.95
CA SER A 360 13.13 14.19 1.31
C SER A 360 11.75 13.99 1.95
N HIS A 361 10.95 15.05 2.05
CA HIS A 361 9.55 15.02 2.48
C HIS A 361 8.58 15.40 1.37
N ILE A 362 9.04 15.42 0.13
CA ILE A 362 8.23 15.79 -1.02
C ILE A 362 8.60 14.89 -2.21
N LEU A 363 7.63 14.14 -2.73
CA LEU A 363 7.85 13.31 -3.91
C LEU A 363 7.65 14.14 -5.17
N GLY A 364 8.74 14.37 -5.92
CA GLY A 364 8.70 15.17 -7.14
C GLY A 364 8.28 14.39 -8.40
N ARG A 365 8.23 15.11 -9.53
CA ARG A 365 7.82 14.58 -10.84
C ARG A 365 8.72 13.44 -11.29
N GLY A 366 8.08 12.32 -11.66
CA GLY A 366 8.74 11.11 -12.12
C GLY A 366 9.58 10.39 -11.06
N CYS A 367 9.64 10.90 -9.83
CA CYS A 367 10.34 10.27 -8.72
C CYS A 367 9.62 8.99 -8.31
N SER A 368 10.41 7.98 -7.98
CA SER A 368 9.98 6.74 -7.37
C SER A 368 10.40 6.68 -5.91
N ASP A 369 9.60 6.00 -5.10
CA ASP A 369 9.93 5.73 -3.70
C ASP A 369 9.52 4.32 -3.31
N THR A 370 10.33 3.67 -2.47
CA THR A 370 10.15 2.26 -2.15
C THR A 370 10.13 2.03 -0.66
N TYR A 371 8.99 1.58 -0.14
CA TYR A 371 8.90 1.09 1.23
C TYR A 371 9.01 -0.43 1.26
N GLY A 372 9.98 -0.92 2.03
CA GLY A 372 10.24 -2.33 2.29
C GLY A 372 9.17 -3.03 3.15
N VAL A 373 9.33 -4.34 3.35
CA VAL A 373 8.30 -5.17 4.01
C VAL A 373 8.19 -4.79 5.50
N GLY A 374 9.30 -4.74 6.23
CA GLY A 374 9.28 -4.41 7.67
C GLY A 374 9.08 -2.94 7.95
N ASN A 375 9.37 -2.05 6.99
CA ASN A 375 8.93 -0.66 7.07
C ASN A 375 7.41 -0.58 7.02
N ASN A 376 6.78 -1.28 6.07
CA ASN A 376 5.34 -1.26 5.91
C ASN A 376 4.61 -1.96 7.07
N ASP A 377 5.19 -3.02 7.63
CA ASP A 377 4.63 -3.77 8.76
C ASP A 377 5.02 -3.23 10.15
N ASN A 378 5.70 -2.08 10.23
CA ASN A 378 6.16 -1.56 11.50
C ASN A 378 4.98 -1.11 12.39
N PRO A 379 4.78 -1.68 13.60
CA PRO A 379 3.68 -1.27 14.48
C PRO A 379 3.73 0.21 14.90
N GLY A 380 4.90 0.83 14.92
CA GLY A 380 5.06 2.27 15.17
C GLY A 380 4.44 3.16 14.08
N ASP A 381 4.25 2.60 12.89
CA ASP A 381 3.81 3.30 11.68
C ASP A 381 2.40 2.87 11.24
N LEU A 382 1.76 1.96 11.99
CA LEU A 382 0.44 1.41 11.68
C LEU A 382 -0.68 2.04 12.51
N GLY A 383 -1.63 2.66 11.83
CA GLY A 383 -2.81 3.32 12.41
C GLY A 383 -4.12 2.68 11.97
N PRO A 384 -5.23 2.91 12.68
CA PRO A 384 -6.54 2.45 12.25
C PRO A 384 -7.03 3.23 11.02
N ARG A 385 -7.73 2.52 10.12
CA ARG A 385 -8.42 3.13 8.97
C ARG A 385 -9.44 4.19 9.38
N SER A 386 -9.96 4.16 10.61
CA SER A 386 -10.97 5.09 11.13
C SER A 386 -10.49 6.53 11.33
N GLU A 387 -9.18 6.77 11.31
CA GLU A 387 -8.58 8.09 11.51
C GLU A 387 -8.43 8.90 10.23
N ILE A 388 -8.84 8.35 9.08
CA ILE A 388 -8.61 8.95 7.76
C ILE A 388 -9.94 9.18 7.05
N VAL A 389 -10.09 10.31 6.38
CA VAL A 389 -11.13 10.53 5.37
C VAL A 389 -10.54 10.10 4.01
N PRO A 390 -10.80 8.86 3.56
CA PRO A 390 -10.06 8.24 2.46
C PRO A 390 -10.20 9.00 1.14
N ALA A 391 -11.41 9.43 0.73
CA ALA A 391 -11.64 10.16 -0.52
C ALA A 391 -10.87 11.49 -0.64
N THR A 392 -10.39 12.04 0.47
CA THR A 392 -9.64 13.31 0.50
C THR A 392 -8.23 13.16 1.03
N GLY A 393 -7.82 11.95 1.43
CA GLY A 393 -6.51 11.70 2.05
C GLY A 393 -6.25 12.51 3.34
N ILE A 394 -7.28 12.89 4.09
CA ILE A 394 -7.12 13.68 5.32
C ILE A 394 -6.98 12.73 6.53
N TRP A 395 -5.84 12.75 7.20
CA TRP A 395 -5.68 12.12 8.52
C TRP A 395 -6.03 13.08 9.65
N GLY A 396 -6.83 12.59 10.60
CA GLY A 396 -7.16 13.28 11.83
C GLY A 396 -6.07 13.10 12.88
N ARG A 397 -5.05 13.96 12.86
CA ARG A 397 -3.99 14.00 13.88
C ARG A 397 -4.57 14.04 15.29
N CYS A 398 -5.46 15.01 15.57
CA CYS A 398 -6.09 15.14 16.87
C CYS A 398 -7.12 14.02 17.10
N GLY A 399 -6.97 13.31 18.22
CA GLY A 399 -7.78 12.16 18.58
C GLY A 399 -7.30 10.85 17.95
N SER A 400 -6.19 10.87 17.20
CA SER A 400 -5.54 9.66 16.70
C SER A 400 -4.92 8.86 17.86
N ILE A 401 -4.52 7.61 17.58
CA ILE A 401 -3.74 6.83 18.54
C ILE A 401 -2.41 7.50 18.92
N TRP A 402 -1.89 8.41 18.11
CA TRP A 402 -0.66 9.17 18.39
C TRP A 402 -0.91 10.53 19.06
N ASP A 403 -2.15 10.99 19.23
CA ASP A 403 -2.49 12.29 19.85
C ASP A 403 -3.92 12.23 20.40
N ALA A 404 -4.15 11.30 21.32
CA ALA A 404 -5.49 10.98 21.81
C ALA A 404 -6.14 12.13 22.60
N ASP A 405 -5.34 13.02 23.20
CA ASP A 405 -5.76 14.18 23.98
C ASP A 405 -5.75 15.50 23.19
N CYS A 406 -5.34 15.47 21.92
CA CYS A 406 -5.32 16.60 21.00
C CYS A 406 -4.41 17.75 21.44
N ASP A 407 -3.31 17.44 22.13
CA ASP A 407 -2.35 18.45 22.58
C ASP A 407 -1.33 18.82 21.49
N GLY A 408 -1.32 18.07 20.38
CA GLY A 408 -0.41 18.27 19.26
C GLY A 408 1.00 17.74 19.52
N ASN A 409 1.20 16.88 20.51
CA ASN A 409 2.43 16.15 20.76
C ASN A 409 2.22 14.65 20.51
N GLU A 410 3.28 13.98 20.05
CA GLU A 410 3.20 12.54 19.81
C GLU A 410 3.13 11.78 21.13
N SER A 411 2.08 10.98 21.28
CA SER A 411 1.86 10.02 22.36
C SER A 411 2.24 8.61 21.93
N SER A 412 2.45 7.72 22.90
CA SER A 412 2.61 6.29 22.61
C SER A 412 1.33 5.73 21.99
N ASN A 413 1.46 5.09 20.82
CA ASN A 413 0.32 4.59 20.05
C ASN A 413 -0.34 3.31 20.61
N GLY A 414 0.27 2.69 21.63
CA GLY A 414 -0.25 1.48 22.28
C GLY A 414 -0.20 0.20 21.45
N ASN A 415 0.42 0.21 20.28
CA ASN A 415 0.55 -0.98 19.44
C ASN A 415 1.61 -1.96 19.98
N ASP A 416 1.33 -3.26 19.92
CA ASP A 416 2.30 -4.34 20.11
C ASP A 416 2.82 -4.91 18.78
N SER A 417 3.62 -5.99 18.81
CA SER A 417 4.18 -6.62 17.60
C SER A 417 3.15 -7.22 16.64
N TRP A 418 1.89 -7.36 17.04
CA TRP A 418 0.82 -7.98 16.26
C TRP A 418 -0.40 -7.09 16.03
N THR A 419 -0.43 -5.92 16.64
CA THR A 419 -1.51 -4.96 16.47
C THR A 419 -1.46 -4.43 15.03
N ARG A 420 -2.64 -4.22 14.44
CA ARG A 420 -2.82 -3.53 13.15
C ARG A 420 -2.25 -4.22 11.88
N ARG A 421 -1.55 -5.34 11.98
CA ARG A 421 -1.08 -6.15 10.83
C ARG A 421 -2.24 -6.66 9.96
N MET A 422 -1.97 -6.95 8.68
CA MET A 422 -2.89 -7.74 7.86
C MET A 422 -2.83 -9.20 8.29
N LYS A 423 -3.92 -9.68 8.88
CA LYS A 423 -4.04 -11.05 9.40
C LYS A 423 -4.79 -11.90 8.38
N VAL A 424 -4.45 -13.19 8.32
CA VAL A 424 -5.12 -14.24 7.54
C VAL A 424 -5.13 -15.51 8.38
N ARG A 425 -6.28 -16.19 8.51
CA ARG A 425 -6.36 -17.50 9.18
C ARG A 425 -5.80 -18.58 8.26
N GLU A 426 -5.08 -19.56 8.80
CA GLU A 426 -4.53 -20.67 8.01
C GLU A 426 -5.60 -21.40 7.21
N SER A 427 -6.73 -21.66 7.84
CA SER A 427 -7.88 -22.32 7.23
C SER A 427 -8.33 -21.62 5.94
N GLN A 428 -8.15 -20.30 5.82
CA GLN A 428 -8.55 -19.51 4.66
C GLN A 428 -7.65 -19.71 3.43
N VAL A 429 -6.42 -20.19 3.63
CA VAL A 429 -5.42 -20.34 2.57
C VAL A 429 -4.99 -21.79 2.36
N GLU A 430 -5.44 -22.69 3.23
CA GLU A 430 -5.20 -24.11 3.09
C GLU A 430 -5.89 -24.69 1.84
N ALA A 431 -5.09 -25.31 0.97
CA ALA A 431 -5.55 -25.88 -0.30
C ALA A 431 -6.57 -27.02 -0.12
N ALA A 432 -6.49 -27.80 0.96
CA ALA A 432 -7.43 -28.87 1.27
C ALA A 432 -8.83 -28.33 1.63
N SER A 433 -8.88 -27.20 2.34
CA SER A 433 -10.15 -26.53 2.71
C SER A 433 -10.75 -25.73 1.54
N HIS A 434 -9.92 -25.29 0.60
CA HIS A 434 -10.33 -24.48 -0.56
C HIS A 434 -9.83 -25.06 -1.89
N PRO A 435 -10.26 -26.29 -2.25
CA PRO A 435 -9.81 -26.94 -3.48
C PRO A 435 -10.26 -26.13 -4.70
N GLY A 436 -9.32 -25.86 -5.60
CA GLY A 436 -9.57 -25.06 -6.82
C GLY A 436 -9.62 -23.55 -6.62
N ALA A 437 -9.36 -23.05 -5.40
CA ALA A 437 -9.24 -21.62 -5.17
C ALA A 437 -7.94 -21.03 -5.72
N SER A 438 -7.99 -19.77 -6.12
CA SER A 438 -6.81 -18.96 -6.47
C SER A 438 -6.74 -17.70 -5.62
N TYR A 439 -5.55 -17.10 -5.52
CA TYR A 439 -5.30 -16.00 -4.59
C TYR A 439 -4.67 -14.82 -5.29
N MET A 440 -5.01 -13.65 -4.77
CA MET A 440 -4.49 -12.38 -5.23
C MET A 440 -4.30 -11.46 -4.04
N VAL A 441 -3.31 -10.60 -4.15
CA VAL A 441 -3.05 -9.53 -3.18
C VAL A 441 -3.14 -8.19 -3.89
N ASP A 442 -3.51 -7.16 -3.14
CA ASP A 442 -3.37 -5.78 -3.58
C ASP A 442 -2.43 -4.99 -2.66
N SER A 443 -1.93 -3.89 -3.19
CA SER A 443 -1.28 -2.82 -2.46
C SER A 443 -1.81 -1.51 -3.02
N TRP A 444 -2.25 -0.61 -2.14
CA TRP A 444 -2.89 0.64 -2.53
C TRP A 444 -2.42 1.80 -1.65
N TYR A 445 -1.86 2.81 -2.31
CA TYR A 445 -1.54 4.08 -1.68
C TYR A 445 -2.66 5.10 -1.85
N ILE A 446 -2.93 5.83 -0.77
CA ILE A 446 -3.85 6.95 -0.75
C ILE A 446 -3.00 8.19 -0.50
N ALA A 447 -2.96 9.09 -1.48
CA ALA A 447 -2.33 10.39 -1.34
C ALA A 447 -3.40 11.49 -1.46
N ARG A 448 -3.22 12.56 -0.69
CA ARG A 448 -4.11 13.73 -0.76
C ARG A 448 -3.99 14.40 -2.13
N ASP A 449 -5.13 14.81 -2.69
CA ASP A 449 -5.27 15.39 -4.03
C ASP A 449 -4.87 14.49 -5.20
N ASP A 450 -4.64 13.19 -4.95
CA ASP A 450 -4.42 12.20 -6.00
C ASP A 450 -5.68 12.10 -6.88
N ILE A 451 -5.55 12.40 -8.17
CA ILE A 451 -6.71 12.53 -9.06
C ILE A 451 -7.26 11.17 -9.52
N ASN A 452 -6.53 10.08 -9.27
CA ASN A 452 -6.91 8.75 -9.71
C ASN A 452 -6.49 7.69 -8.70
N ILE A 453 -7.44 7.11 -7.96
CA ILE A 453 -7.11 6.07 -6.98
C ILE A 453 -6.68 4.74 -7.64
N TYR A 454 -7.01 4.52 -8.92
CA TYR A 454 -6.89 3.22 -9.56
C TYR A 454 -5.48 2.92 -10.10
N ASN A 455 -4.64 3.93 -10.29
CA ASN A 455 -3.25 3.76 -10.72
C ASN A 455 -2.28 3.75 -9.53
N SER A 456 -2.66 4.28 -8.36
CA SER A 456 -1.94 4.13 -7.08
C SER A 456 -2.20 2.79 -6.37
N MET A 457 -3.08 1.95 -6.94
CA MET A 457 -3.28 0.55 -6.57
C MET A 457 -2.82 -0.42 -7.64
N ALA A 458 -2.34 -1.59 -7.21
CA ALA A 458 -2.08 -2.70 -8.13
C ALA A 458 -2.39 -4.05 -7.47
N THR A 459 -2.57 -5.07 -8.31
CA THR A 459 -2.74 -6.45 -7.87
C THR A 459 -1.63 -7.36 -8.38
N VAL A 460 -1.32 -8.40 -7.62
CA VAL A 460 -0.43 -9.51 -8.00
C VAL A 460 -1.11 -10.82 -7.62
N THR A 461 -1.07 -11.81 -8.51
CA THR A 461 -1.50 -13.18 -8.19
C THR A 461 -0.36 -13.96 -7.57
N GLY A 462 -0.66 -14.90 -6.69
CA GLY A 462 0.33 -15.83 -6.15
C GLY A 462 -0.34 -16.99 -5.42
N THR A 463 0.48 -17.83 -4.79
CA THR A 463 0.03 -19.06 -4.15
C THR A 463 0.52 -19.11 -2.70
N PRO A 464 -0.40 -19.12 -1.70
CA PRO A 464 -0.05 -19.46 -0.33
C PRO A 464 0.54 -20.86 -0.26
N ASN A 465 1.71 -20.99 0.34
CA ASN A 465 2.36 -22.28 0.53
C ASN A 465 3.02 -22.36 1.92
N TYR A 466 2.77 -23.45 2.62
CA TYR A 466 3.44 -23.74 3.88
C TYR A 466 4.73 -24.52 3.62
N SER A 467 5.86 -24.01 4.08
CA SER A 467 7.16 -24.67 3.95
C SER A 467 8.03 -24.39 5.17
N GLY A 468 8.53 -25.47 5.76
CA GLY A 468 9.46 -25.45 6.89
C GLY A 468 9.10 -24.46 7.99
N GLY A 469 7.88 -24.59 8.52
CA GLY A 469 7.41 -23.85 9.69
C GLY A 469 6.77 -22.49 9.39
N ASN A 470 6.70 -22.05 8.12
CA ASN A 470 6.16 -20.73 7.79
C ASN A 470 5.31 -20.74 6.52
N TRP A 471 4.34 -19.82 6.47
CA TRP A 471 3.51 -19.54 5.30
C TRP A 471 4.17 -18.50 4.41
N ASN A 472 4.33 -18.81 3.13
CA ASN A 472 4.82 -17.89 2.11
C ASN A 472 3.73 -17.60 1.08
N PHE A 473 3.92 -16.52 0.32
CA PHE A 473 3.13 -16.21 -0.86
C PHE A 473 4.04 -16.31 -2.09
N SER A 474 4.11 -17.50 -2.69
CA SER A 474 5.06 -17.82 -3.76
C SER A 474 4.44 -17.65 -5.16
N GLY A 475 5.28 -17.75 -6.20
CA GLY A 475 4.82 -17.71 -7.59
C GLY A 475 4.18 -16.37 -7.99
N GLN A 476 4.60 -15.29 -7.34
CA GLN A 476 4.03 -13.96 -7.56
C GLN A 476 4.22 -13.50 -9.00
N GLY A 477 3.15 -13.03 -9.63
CA GLY A 477 3.15 -12.58 -11.02
C GLY A 477 1.85 -11.86 -11.41
N ASN A 478 1.66 -11.64 -12.71
CA ASN A 478 0.49 -10.94 -13.27
C ASN A 478 0.25 -9.56 -12.64
N TYR A 479 1.34 -8.83 -12.36
CA TYR A 479 1.26 -7.45 -11.92
C TYR A 479 0.41 -6.62 -12.89
N ARG A 480 -0.55 -5.87 -12.36
CA ARG A 480 -1.38 -4.93 -13.13
C ARG A 480 -2.00 -3.89 -12.22
N LEU A 481 -2.00 -2.62 -12.64
CA LEU A 481 -2.67 -1.53 -11.94
C LEU A 481 -4.18 -1.76 -11.83
N GLY A 482 -4.83 -1.14 -10.84
CA GLY A 482 -6.27 -1.22 -10.64
C GLY A 482 -6.72 -2.29 -9.64
N ALA A 483 -8.04 -2.35 -9.44
CA ALA A 483 -8.65 -3.04 -8.30
C ALA A 483 -8.76 -4.56 -8.45
N ALA A 484 -8.86 -5.23 -7.30
CA ALA A 484 -9.11 -6.67 -7.23
C ALA A 484 -10.47 -7.09 -7.82
N ILE A 485 -11.52 -6.31 -7.57
CA ILE A 485 -12.87 -6.59 -8.08
C ILE A 485 -12.93 -6.56 -9.62
N ASP A 486 -12.09 -5.73 -10.26
CA ASP A 486 -12.00 -5.66 -11.73
C ASP A 486 -11.29 -6.89 -12.33
N ARG A 487 -10.56 -7.67 -11.52
CA ARG A 487 -10.03 -9.00 -11.93
C ARG A 487 -11.08 -10.08 -11.82
N TRP A 488 -12.10 -9.87 -10.99
CA TRP A 488 -13.21 -10.81 -10.83
C TRP A 488 -14.25 -10.64 -11.94
N VAL A 489 -14.64 -9.40 -12.22
CA VAL A 489 -15.52 -9.01 -13.34
C VAL A 489 -14.93 -7.76 -13.99
N ASP A 490 -14.46 -7.87 -15.23
CA ASP A 490 -13.94 -6.74 -16.00
C ASP A 490 -15.08 -5.73 -16.25
N PRO A 491 -14.98 -4.48 -15.79
CA PRO A 491 -16.03 -3.48 -15.98
C PRO A 491 -16.17 -3.03 -17.45
N ALA A 492 -15.12 -3.11 -18.25
CA ALA A 492 -15.15 -2.72 -19.66
C ALA A 492 -15.68 -3.85 -20.56
N ASN A 493 -15.46 -5.10 -20.17
CA ASN A 493 -15.88 -6.28 -20.94
C ASN A 493 -16.42 -7.38 -20.00
N PRO A 494 -17.55 -7.14 -19.32
CA PRO A 494 -18.08 -8.11 -18.38
C PRO A 494 -18.47 -9.41 -19.11
N PRO A 495 -18.16 -10.60 -18.55
CA PRO A 495 -18.67 -11.86 -19.09
C PRO A 495 -20.20 -11.88 -19.14
N ALA A 496 -20.75 -12.81 -19.93
CA ALA A 496 -22.20 -13.04 -19.94
C ALA A 496 -22.73 -13.25 -18.50
N ASN A 497 -23.92 -12.72 -18.24
CA ASN A 497 -24.57 -12.79 -16.92
C ASN A 497 -23.71 -12.21 -15.78
N SER A 498 -22.84 -11.25 -16.08
CA SER A 498 -22.05 -10.53 -15.09
C SER A 498 -22.15 -9.03 -15.31
N ALA A 499 -21.97 -8.25 -14.25
CA ALA A 499 -21.86 -6.80 -14.32
C ALA A 499 -20.91 -6.30 -13.24
N ASN A 500 -20.26 -5.16 -13.48
CA ASN A 500 -19.45 -4.45 -12.50
C ASN A 500 -19.68 -2.95 -12.72
N SER A 501 -20.24 -2.28 -11.74
CA SER A 501 -20.67 -0.89 -11.83
C SER A 501 -20.18 -0.09 -10.65
N GLU A 502 -19.82 1.16 -10.93
CA GLU A 502 -19.18 2.05 -9.98
C GLU A 502 -20.16 3.12 -9.50
N LEU A 503 -20.14 3.33 -8.19
CA LEU A 503 -20.59 4.54 -7.53
C LEU A 503 -19.38 5.46 -7.42
N ASP A 504 -19.41 6.56 -8.16
CA ASP A 504 -18.43 7.65 -8.11
C ASP A 504 -19.15 8.93 -7.67
N VAL A 505 -18.82 9.39 -6.46
CA VAL A 505 -19.39 10.59 -5.85
C VAL A 505 -18.32 11.32 -5.04
N ASN A 506 -18.59 12.57 -4.66
CA ASN A 506 -17.65 13.38 -3.85
C ASN A 506 -17.23 12.74 -2.51
N GLU A 507 -18.04 11.83 -1.96
CA GLU A 507 -17.74 11.11 -0.72
C GLU A 507 -16.78 9.91 -0.93
N GLY A 508 -16.45 9.59 -2.19
CA GLY A 508 -15.55 8.53 -2.62
C GLY A 508 -16.24 7.51 -3.55
N HIS A 509 -15.55 6.40 -3.77
CA HIS A 509 -15.86 5.38 -4.75
C HIS A 509 -16.23 4.04 -4.11
N ALA A 510 -17.19 3.37 -4.72
CA ALA A 510 -17.51 1.98 -4.42
C ALA A 510 -17.91 1.23 -5.70
N LYS A 511 -17.75 -0.09 -5.74
CA LYS A 511 -18.22 -0.92 -6.86
C LYS A 511 -19.14 -2.03 -6.38
N VAL A 512 -20.16 -2.31 -7.18
CA VAL A 512 -21.01 -3.50 -7.08
C VAL A 512 -20.77 -4.35 -8.31
N ALA A 513 -20.16 -5.51 -8.11
CA ALA A 513 -20.00 -6.53 -9.15
C ALA A 513 -20.89 -7.74 -8.85
N VAL A 514 -21.34 -8.42 -9.90
CA VAL A 514 -22.19 -9.61 -9.80
C VAL A 514 -21.82 -10.64 -10.86
N LYS A 515 -21.95 -11.92 -10.50
CA LYS A 515 -22.02 -13.05 -11.42
C LYS A 515 -23.31 -13.83 -11.16
N ALA A 516 -24.15 -13.96 -12.18
CA ALA A 516 -25.34 -14.81 -12.15
C ALA A 516 -25.05 -16.15 -12.85
N THR A 517 -25.18 -17.23 -12.09
CA THR A 517 -24.88 -18.60 -12.53
C THR A 517 -26.18 -19.37 -12.69
N ASP A 518 -26.44 -19.90 -13.89
CA ASP A 518 -27.55 -20.82 -14.15
C ASP A 518 -27.26 -22.17 -13.47
N LEU A 519 -28.16 -22.60 -12.58
CA LEU A 519 -28.09 -23.88 -11.89
C LEU A 519 -28.98 -24.95 -12.54
N GLY A 520 -29.67 -24.62 -13.63
CA GLY A 520 -30.69 -25.45 -14.27
C GLY A 520 -32.10 -25.18 -13.71
N ASP A 521 -33.11 -25.69 -14.42
CA ASP A 521 -34.52 -25.63 -14.02
C ASP A 521 -35.04 -24.21 -13.69
N GLY A 522 -34.47 -23.18 -14.33
CA GLY A 522 -34.82 -21.78 -14.09
C GLY A 522 -34.30 -21.22 -12.77
N VAL A 523 -33.44 -21.96 -12.05
CA VAL A 523 -32.81 -21.54 -10.80
C VAL A 523 -31.46 -20.88 -11.06
N TRP A 524 -31.26 -19.73 -10.45
CA TRP A 524 -30.05 -18.93 -10.62
C TRP A 524 -29.43 -18.59 -9.27
N ARG A 525 -28.10 -18.65 -9.20
CA ARG A 525 -27.31 -18.11 -8.09
C ARG A 525 -26.70 -16.79 -8.49
N TYR A 526 -26.92 -15.76 -7.69
CA TYR A 526 -26.31 -14.45 -7.85
C TYR A 526 -25.26 -14.28 -6.76
N ASP A 527 -24.00 -14.14 -7.16
CA ASP A 527 -22.92 -13.77 -6.25
C ASP A 527 -22.61 -12.29 -6.47
N TYR A 528 -22.88 -11.44 -5.49
CA TYR A 528 -22.54 -10.02 -5.49
C TYR A 528 -21.27 -9.80 -4.67
N ALA A 529 -20.36 -8.99 -5.17
CA ALA A 529 -19.26 -8.41 -4.41
C ALA A 529 -19.43 -6.89 -4.35
N VAL A 530 -19.47 -6.34 -3.15
CA VAL A 530 -19.55 -4.90 -2.91
C VAL A 530 -18.22 -4.45 -2.31
N MET A 531 -17.45 -3.69 -3.08
CA MET A 531 -16.15 -3.15 -2.66
C MET A 531 -16.28 -1.66 -2.40
N ASN A 532 -16.09 -1.25 -1.14
CA ASN A 532 -15.90 0.15 -0.80
C ASN A 532 -14.41 0.48 -0.95
N PHE A 533 -14.04 1.36 -1.88
CA PHE A 533 -12.67 1.81 -2.04
C PHE A 533 -12.36 2.88 -1.00
N ASP A 534 -12.83 4.09 -1.23
CA ASP A 534 -12.60 5.30 -0.45
C ASP A 534 -13.91 6.03 -0.12
N PHE A 535 -15.08 5.40 -0.33
CA PHE A 535 -16.34 6.00 0.10
C PHE A 535 -16.40 6.06 1.64
N ALA A 536 -16.56 7.27 2.15
CA ALA A 536 -16.82 7.52 3.57
C ALA A 536 -17.63 8.81 3.75
N ARG A 537 -18.79 8.71 4.40
CA ARG A 537 -19.47 9.90 4.91
C ARG A 537 -18.83 10.31 6.23
N ALA A 538 -17.80 11.13 6.12
CA ALA A 538 -16.97 11.53 7.24
C ALA A 538 -17.58 12.65 8.07
N VAL A 539 -17.32 12.62 9.38
CA VAL A 539 -17.59 13.71 10.32
C VAL A 539 -16.25 14.26 10.79
N LEU A 540 -15.90 15.44 10.29
CA LEU A 540 -14.75 16.20 10.75
C LEU A 540 -15.18 17.17 11.86
N GLN A 541 -14.39 17.25 12.93
CA GLN A 541 -14.54 18.29 13.95
C GLN A 541 -13.46 19.36 13.78
N GLY A 542 -13.85 20.63 13.79
CA GLY A 542 -12.91 21.75 13.64
C GLY A 542 -12.91 22.33 12.22
N GLN A 543 -11.73 22.61 11.65
CA GLN A 543 -11.60 23.12 10.29
C GLN A 543 -12.08 22.06 9.30
N GLY A 544 -13.32 22.19 8.82
CA GLY A 544 -13.99 21.20 7.97
C GLY A 544 -13.31 20.90 6.62
N SER A 545 -12.24 21.62 6.26
CA SER A 545 -11.38 21.33 5.11
C SER A 545 -10.24 20.34 5.41
N GLY A 546 -10.01 19.98 6.67
CA GLY A 546 -8.82 19.23 7.10
C GLY A 546 -7.49 19.95 6.85
N ASN A 547 -7.55 21.26 6.59
CA ASN A 547 -6.37 22.12 6.54
C ASN A 547 -6.05 22.65 7.94
N GLY A 548 -4.82 23.11 8.10
CA GLY A 548 -4.33 23.55 9.39
C GLY A 548 -3.92 22.37 10.29
N PRO A 549 -3.42 22.69 11.48
CA PRO A 549 -2.44 21.84 12.16
C PRO A 549 -2.97 20.53 12.72
N ASN A 550 -4.21 20.51 13.21
CA ASN A 550 -4.77 19.38 13.94
C ASN A 550 -6.19 19.05 13.43
N PRO A 551 -6.34 18.47 12.22
CA PRO A 551 -7.62 17.90 11.81
C PRO A 551 -8.07 16.82 12.80
N ARG A 552 -9.39 16.66 12.99
CA ARG A 552 -9.97 15.58 13.79
C ARG A 552 -11.04 14.85 13.01
N VAL A 553 -10.83 13.55 12.82
CA VAL A 553 -11.82 12.63 12.25
C VAL A 553 -12.60 11.99 13.40
N VAL A 554 -13.90 12.26 13.46
CA VAL A 554 -14.80 11.67 14.48
C VAL A 554 -15.43 10.39 13.96
N SER A 555 -15.68 10.32 12.66
CA SER A 555 -16.32 9.19 11.97
C SER A 555 -15.95 9.21 10.49
N ASN A 556 -15.83 8.05 9.86
CA ASN A 556 -15.59 7.88 8.42
C ASN A 556 -16.37 6.68 7.86
N ARG A 557 -17.60 6.49 8.33
CA ARG A 557 -18.38 5.28 8.04
C ARG A 557 -18.81 5.19 6.58
N GLY A 558 -18.76 3.97 6.05
CA GLY A 558 -19.30 3.63 4.74
C GLY A 558 -20.77 3.21 4.79
N PHE A 559 -21.06 2.01 4.29
CA PHE A 559 -22.43 1.52 4.12
C PHE A 559 -22.82 0.53 5.23
N ASP A 560 -24.08 0.56 5.68
CA ASP A 560 -24.60 -0.38 6.68
C ASP A 560 -25.75 -1.24 6.16
N SER A 561 -26.10 -1.12 4.88
CA SER A 561 -27.06 -2.00 4.24
C SER A 561 -26.83 -2.09 2.74
N PHE A 562 -27.03 -3.30 2.20
CA PHE A 562 -27.07 -3.60 0.77
C PHE A 562 -28.41 -4.26 0.47
N SER A 563 -29.07 -3.86 -0.61
CA SER A 563 -30.32 -4.50 -1.01
C SER A 563 -30.49 -4.62 -2.52
N ILE A 564 -31.18 -5.67 -2.93
CA ILE A 564 -31.59 -5.92 -4.30
C ILE A 564 -33.10 -6.18 -4.35
N PRO A 565 -33.79 -5.94 -5.48
CA PRO A 565 -35.15 -6.40 -5.69
C PRO A 565 -35.26 -7.93 -5.56
N LEU A 566 -36.36 -8.39 -4.98
CA LEU A 566 -36.82 -9.78 -5.02
C LEU A 566 -38.17 -9.78 -5.74
N PRO A 567 -38.31 -10.47 -6.88
CA PRO A 567 -39.59 -10.56 -7.59
C PRO A 567 -40.74 -10.99 -6.68
N SER A 568 -41.88 -10.30 -6.77
CA SER A 568 -43.07 -10.65 -6.00
C SER A 568 -43.48 -12.11 -6.25
N GLY A 569 -43.69 -12.86 -5.17
CA GLY A 569 -44.06 -14.27 -5.22
C GLY A 569 -42.90 -15.25 -5.38
N GLN A 570 -41.67 -14.78 -5.61
CA GLN A 570 -40.48 -15.63 -5.60
C GLN A 570 -39.97 -15.84 -4.18
N ALA A 571 -39.63 -17.09 -3.86
CA ALA A 571 -39.00 -17.45 -2.60
C ALA A 571 -37.47 -17.48 -2.76
N LEU A 572 -36.77 -17.02 -1.74
CA LEU A 572 -35.33 -17.21 -1.62
C LEU A 572 -35.05 -18.69 -1.29
N LEU A 573 -34.31 -19.37 -2.16
CA LEU A 573 -33.97 -20.79 -2.00
C LEU A 573 -32.75 -20.98 -1.10
N ALA A 574 -31.77 -20.09 -1.21
CA ALA A 574 -30.58 -20.07 -0.36
C ALA A 574 -29.99 -18.66 -0.29
N SER A 575 -29.23 -18.38 0.77
CA SER A 575 -28.38 -17.20 0.84
C SER A 575 -27.09 -17.48 1.58
N LYS A 576 -26.05 -16.69 1.26
CA LYS A 576 -24.77 -16.67 1.95
C LYS A 576 -24.30 -15.23 2.08
N PHE A 577 -23.65 -14.91 3.19
CA PHE A 577 -22.94 -13.66 3.40
C PHE A 577 -21.51 -13.98 3.82
N SER A 578 -20.55 -13.18 3.36
CA SER A 578 -19.15 -13.28 3.75
C SER A 578 -18.51 -11.90 3.82
N ASN A 579 -17.82 -11.63 4.93
CA ASN A 579 -16.92 -10.49 5.12
C ASN A 579 -15.44 -10.93 5.21
N GLY A 580 -15.16 -12.21 4.87
CA GLY A 580 -13.83 -12.83 5.00
C GLY A 580 -13.31 -13.02 6.43
N THR A 581 -14.16 -12.73 7.43
CA THR A 581 -14.00 -12.81 8.90
C THR A 581 -12.59 -12.58 9.46
N HIS A 582 -12.22 -11.29 9.60
CA HIS A 582 -11.11 -10.79 10.45
C HIS A 582 -11.58 -9.95 11.64
N ASP A 583 -12.87 -9.75 11.75
CA ASP A 583 -13.52 -8.79 12.63
C ASP A 583 -14.68 -9.49 13.35
N ASN A 584 -14.88 -9.16 14.63
CA ASN A 584 -16.06 -9.57 15.42
C ASN A 584 -17.37 -8.94 14.90
N ALA A 585 -17.37 -8.33 13.71
CA ALA A 585 -18.56 -7.86 13.05
C ALA A 585 -19.45 -9.08 12.77
N GLY A 586 -20.56 -9.17 13.50
CA GLY A 586 -21.54 -10.23 13.29
C GLY A 586 -22.01 -10.27 11.83
N ALA A 587 -22.48 -11.43 11.39
CA ALA A 587 -23.07 -11.57 10.07
C ALA A 587 -24.18 -10.54 9.87
N TRP A 588 -24.24 -9.92 8.68
CA TRP A 588 -25.32 -9.00 8.35
C TRP A 588 -26.65 -9.77 8.34
N THR A 589 -27.67 -9.18 8.94
CA THR A 589 -28.99 -9.81 9.06
C THR A 589 -29.74 -9.66 7.75
N LEU A 590 -30.34 -10.75 7.29
CA LEU A 590 -31.11 -10.80 6.07
C LEU A 590 -32.60 -10.55 6.33
N ASP A 591 -33.21 -9.67 5.55
CA ASP A 591 -34.66 -9.48 5.46
C ASP A 591 -35.12 -9.63 4.00
N THR A 592 -36.23 -10.32 3.79
CA THR A 592 -36.83 -10.55 2.45
C THR A 592 -38.19 -9.87 2.30
N SER A 593 -38.51 -8.91 3.18
CA SER A 593 -39.78 -8.18 3.14
C SER A 593 -39.80 -7.10 2.04
N GLY A 594 -41.01 -6.73 1.59
CA GLY A 594 -41.21 -5.60 0.68
C GLY A 594 -40.62 -5.78 -0.72
N ASP A 595 -40.66 -6.99 -1.28
CA ASP A 595 -40.13 -7.34 -2.60
C ASP A 595 -38.64 -6.99 -2.77
N ARG A 596 -37.87 -7.17 -1.70
CA ARG A 596 -36.41 -6.96 -1.67
C ARG A 596 -35.72 -8.04 -0.86
N VAL A 597 -34.46 -8.30 -1.20
CA VAL A 597 -33.51 -8.94 -0.30
C VAL A 597 -32.60 -7.85 0.26
N THR A 598 -32.62 -7.66 1.58
CA THR A 598 -31.85 -6.63 2.27
C THR A 598 -30.95 -7.25 3.31
N TRP A 599 -29.64 -6.99 3.23
CA TRP A 599 -28.69 -7.29 4.29
C TRP A 599 -28.43 -6.01 5.08
N THR A 600 -28.62 -6.06 6.40
CA THR A 600 -28.35 -4.95 7.31
C THR A 600 -27.25 -5.32 8.29
N ALA A 601 -26.28 -4.42 8.44
CA ALA A 601 -25.19 -4.59 9.37
C ALA A 601 -25.68 -4.60 10.84
N PRO A 602 -25.05 -5.38 11.73
CA PRO A 602 -25.25 -5.23 13.17
C PRO A 602 -24.89 -3.82 13.66
N GLU A 603 -25.39 -3.43 14.83
CA GLU A 603 -25.10 -2.12 15.42
C GLU A 603 -23.59 -1.86 15.50
N GLY A 604 -23.16 -0.71 14.97
CA GLY A 604 -21.76 -0.29 14.97
C GLY A 604 -20.87 -0.94 13.89
N ALA A 605 -21.38 -1.89 13.10
CA ALA A 605 -20.68 -2.49 11.96
C ALA A 605 -21.08 -1.81 10.65
N THR A 606 -20.12 -1.68 9.73
CA THR A 606 -20.27 -1.01 8.44
C THR A 606 -19.30 -1.61 7.42
N LEU A 607 -19.65 -1.56 6.14
CA LEU A 607 -18.74 -1.77 5.02
C LEU A 607 -17.92 -0.48 4.83
N ASP A 608 -16.86 -0.36 5.62
CA ASP A 608 -15.92 0.76 5.57
C ASP A 608 -14.88 0.60 4.45
N TRP A 609 -14.16 1.68 4.18
CA TRP A 609 -13.25 1.81 3.05
C TRP A 609 -12.11 0.75 3.02
N GLY A 610 -11.69 0.43 1.80
CA GLY A 610 -10.76 -0.65 1.46
C GLY A 610 -11.27 -2.05 1.81
N SER A 611 -12.59 -2.25 1.90
CA SER A 611 -13.20 -3.53 2.24
C SER A 611 -14.10 -4.06 1.12
N LEU A 612 -14.17 -5.39 0.98
CA LEU A 612 -15.07 -6.07 0.06
C LEU A 612 -15.89 -7.12 0.80
N TYR A 613 -17.22 -7.01 0.73
CA TYR A 613 -18.16 -8.01 1.25
C TYR A 613 -18.88 -8.71 0.11
N THR A 614 -19.23 -9.98 0.35
CA THR A 614 -19.86 -10.84 -0.66
C THR A 614 -21.23 -11.29 -0.16
N PHE A 615 -22.24 -11.15 -1.02
CA PHE A 615 -23.63 -11.47 -0.76
C PHE A 615 -24.11 -12.43 -1.86
N SER A 616 -24.60 -13.60 -1.50
CA SER A 616 -25.10 -14.60 -2.44
C SER A 616 -26.55 -14.93 -2.18
N VAL A 617 -27.33 -15.06 -3.24
CA VAL A 617 -28.73 -15.52 -3.22
C VAL A 617 -28.98 -16.55 -4.30
N THR A 618 -29.87 -17.49 -4.02
CA THR A 618 -30.38 -18.44 -5.02
C THR A 618 -31.89 -18.28 -5.14
N VAL A 619 -32.38 -18.09 -6.36
CA VAL A 619 -33.78 -17.77 -6.67
C VAL A 619 -34.16 -18.33 -8.04
N ALA A 620 -35.43 -18.68 -8.23
CA ALA A 620 -35.96 -19.20 -9.49
C ALA A 620 -36.34 -18.07 -10.46
N ALA A 621 -35.38 -17.19 -10.78
CA ALA A 621 -35.57 -16.09 -11.72
C ALA A 621 -34.24 -15.76 -12.44
N PRO A 622 -34.25 -15.62 -13.79
CA PRO A 622 -33.07 -15.30 -14.59
C PRO A 622 -32.61 -13.84 -14.39
N PRO A 623 -31.37 -13.49 -14.77
CA PRO A 623 -30.83 -12.15 -14.54
C PRO A 623 -31.37 -11.13 -15.54
N VAL A 624 -31.80 -9.97 -15.04
CA VAL A 624 -32.11 -8.77 -15.84
C VAL A 624 -31.33 -7.56 -15.31
N GLN A 625 -31.22 -6.54 -16.15
CA GLN A 625 -30.67 -5.25 -15.72
C GLN A 625 -31.59 -4.60 -14.69
N GLY A 626 -31.02 -4.11 -13.59
CA GLY A 626 -31.74 -3.43 -12.52
C GLY A 626 -30.80 -2.60 -11.65
N GLY A 627 -31.25 -2.30 -10.43
CA GLY A 627 -30.50 -1.50 -9.47
C GLY A 627 -30.41 -2.21 -8.11
N SER A 628 -29.27 -2.02 -7.45
CA SER A 628 -29.07 -2.35 -6.05
C SER A 628 -28.99 -1.05 -5.24
N SER A 629 -29.33 -1.11 -3.95
CA SER A 629 -29.29 0.05 -3.06
C SER A 629 -28.23 -0.13 -1.97
N LEU A 630 -27.35 0.85 -1.84
CA LEU A 630 -26.35 0.96 -0.78
C LEU A 630 -26.78 2.05 0.21
N ARG A 631 -27.17 1.68 1.42
CA ARG A 631 -27.54 2.65 2.47
C ARG A 631 -26.30 3.13 3.20
N VAL A 632 -26.15 4.44 3.33
CA VAL A 632 -25.04 5.06 4.04
C VAL A 632 -25.31 5.00 5.54
N ALA A 633 -24.31 4.59 6.32
CA ALA A 633 -24.45 4.39 7.75
C ALA A 633 -24.57 5.73 8.50
N GLN A 634 -23.75 6.70 8.12
CA GLN A 634 -23.80 8.04 8.68
C GLN A 634 -25.01 8.80 8.10
N ALA A 635 -25.78 9.43 8.97
CA ALA A 635 -26.93 10.26 8.58
C ALA A 635 -26.50 11.36 7.60
N GLY A 636 -27.30 11.61 6.56
CA GLY A 636 -27.01 12.62 5.55
C GLY A 636 -27.96 12.51 4.36
N THR A 637 -27.70 13.30 3.31
CA THR A 637 -28.46 13.26 2.06
C THR A 637 -27.50 13.14 0.88
N PRO A 638 -27.70 12.14 -0.02
CA PRO A 638 -28.74 11.11 0.04
C PRO A 638 -28.46 10.07 1.13
N GLN A 639 -29.51 9.41 1.63
CA GLN A 639 -29.39 8.36 2.66
C GLN A 639 -28.98 7.00 2.05
N ALA A 640 -29.18 6.81 0.75
CA ALA A 640 -28.77 5.64 0.00
C ALA A 640 -28.42 6.02 -1.45
N TYR A 641 -27.61 5.19 -2.09
CA TYR A 641 -27.25 5.29 -3.50
C TYR A 641 -27.73 4.06 -4.25
N GLU A 642 -28.29 4.27 -5.44
CA GLU A 642 -28.60 3.17 -6.36
C GLU A 642 -27.39 2.90 -7.27
N VAL A 643 -27.02 1.63 -7.42
CA VAL A 643 -25.94 1.18 -8.30
C VAL A 643 -26.51 0.15 -9.27
N ALA A 644 -26.32 0.41 -10.58
CA ALA A 644 -26.76 -0.49 -11.63
C ALA A 644 -26.11 -1.87 -11.48
N THR A 645 -26.86 -2.94 -11.71
CA THR A 645 -26.37 -4.31 -11.60
C THR A 645 -27.32 -5.29 -12.29
N LEU A 646 -27.03 -6.59 -12.21
CA LEU A 646 -27.99 -7.64 -12.55
C LEU A 646 -28.79 -8.04 -11.32
N VAL A 647 -30.09 -8.20 -11.47
CA VAL A 647 -31.02 -8.60 -10.42
C VAL A 647 -31.93 -9.72 -10.93
N PRO A 648 -32.58 -10.49 -10.06
CA PRO A 648 -33.54 -11.51 -10.49
C PRO A 648 -34.74 -10.87 -11.21
N GLU A 649 -35.10 -11.41 -12.37
CA GLU A 649 -36.22 -10.93 -13.20
C GLU A 649 -37.55 -10.94 -12.44
N PRO A 650 -38.27 -9.80 -12.37
CA PRO A 650 -39.65 -9.78 -11.92
C PRO A 650 -40.48 -10.76 -12.75
N PHE A 651 -41.15 -11.72 -12.12
CA PHE A 651 -42.10 -12.58 -12.83
C PHE A 651 -43.21 -11.71 -13.45
N ASP A 652 -43.28 -11.64 -14.79
CA ASP A 652 -44.45 -11.09 -15.49
C ASP A 652 -45.47 -12.22 -15.71
N PRO A 653 -46.61 -12.23 -15.00
CA PRO A 653 -47.65 -13.23 -15.21
C PRO A 653 -48.28 -13.19 -16.61
N ASN A 654 -47.97 -12.19 -17.45
CA ASN A 654 -48.48 -12.07 -18.82
C ASN A 654 -47.52 -12.60 -19.90
N ASP A 655 -46.31 -13.04 -19.55
CA ASP A 655 -45.30 -13.51 -20.53
C ASP A 655 -45.39 -15.03 -20.81
N VAL A 656 -46.41 -15.70 -20.28
CA VAL A 656 -46.75 -17.09 -20.61
C VAL A 656 -47.61 -17.14 -21.89
N ILE A 657 -47.05 -16.77 -23.04
CA ILE A 657 -47.81 -16.79 -24.32
C ILE A 657 -47.76 -18.16 -25.04
N PHE A 658 -47.02 -19.16 -24.57
CA PHE A 658 -46.90 -20.45 -25.28
C PHE A 658 -46.97 -21.73 -24.42
N GLU A 659 -47.80 -21.79 -23.37
CA GLU A 659 -48.00 -23.08 -22.66
C GLU A 659 -49.21 -23.89 -23.15
N ASP A 660 -50.14 -23.32 -23.94
CA ASP A 660 -51.26 -24.09 -24.49
C ASP A 660 -50.96 -24.56 -25.92
N GLY A 661 -50.57 -25.83 -26.00
CA GLY A 661 -50.16 -26.52 -27.22
C GLY A 661 -51.18 -26.56 -28.36
N PHE A 662 -50.65 -26.59 -29.58
CA PHE A 662 -51.36 -27.01 -30.79
C PHE A 662 -51.68 -28.52 -30.75
N GLU A 663 -52.57 -28.94 -29.85
CA GLU A 663 -53.29 -30.21 -30.01
C GLU A 663 -54.76 -29.92 -30.30
N ALA A 664 -55.03 -29.60 -31.55
CA ALA A 664 -56.35 -29.80 -32.14
C ALA A 664 -56.28 -31.01 -33.08
N ALA A 665 -56.82 -32.14 -32.62
CA ALA A 665 -57.28 -33.25 -33.45
C ALA A 665 -58.58 -33.80 -32.80
N PRO A 666 -59.57 -34.25 -33.58
CA PRO A 666 -59.39 -35.26 -34.63
C PRO A 666 -59.49 -34.76 -36.07
#